data_AF-A0A6B1CDR0-F1
#
_entry.id   AF-A0A6B1CDR0-F1
#
_cell.length_a   1.000
_cell.length_b   1.000
_cell.length_c   1.000
_cell.angle_alpha   90.00
_cell.angle_beta   90.00
_cell.angle_gamma   90.00
#
_symmetry.space_group_name_H-M   'P 1'
#
loop_
_entity.id
_entity.type
_entity.pdbx_description
1 polymer ?
#
loop_
_entity_poly.entity_id
_entity_poly.type
_entity_poly.pdbx_seq_one_letter_code
_entity_poly.pdbx_strand_id
1 'polypeptide(L)'
;MRGRLAALLLGLVLVALIEGGLRLIPALDPPAFALQLAHIEGRALHAVNPDYARRFFADMAEPIRRGIRMTPRPYIEPSPEGALRVLFAGGSTVQGYPHPKRLSAPSYLQEMLGDLFPERQIEVFNAGITAASSFAVARAVEDGIAALGANLVVVYTGHNELYGVYGAASLAQGGQAVWMKRVHYSLVQWRLRPLVGKLIGPLGRESEDGPLIEVMSKAGAIPASDPRRAQAAANLETNLRDVAAFCRARRIPLVLCSVTSNERGFAPARIEPPLPDEERARYVDFLAQGHKEQASPAALAALEQAEELYADDAYLHFLRGYHLEQLGRGAGARAAYVQARELDPRPWRATADLNEVVRRVAAEEGVLLADVEARFLAHSPEEGVGWELMVDHLHPAGTGQVLLARAIVAALEGAPAPWQIASGAADQLATVDEYRRRLGDLPVERLAVLRAMAVLLAAPPLDAGNEGQVQTLRQQAAALWDELSAGEQNGVERWRTGAGPELLALNVADACYAAREYEHAQDYYRAARLEEPYTIWGDLWSTLRYIRCGQLVGAPIGSTEHVELSALLDRLRFLSEAPDFSPGLQDFIRGYAYHLLGEHDKALTALEQAVQDANIRKMFTTDLLELIVAELIISGRLADAEQYAVEIAAEQGQEVFGRALVEQIRASQKPR
;
A
#
# COMPACT_ATOMS: atom_id res chain seq x y z
N MET A 1 -4.69 -2.51 56.69
CA MET A 1 -4.58 -3.15 55.36
C MET A 1 -5.93 -3.54 54.76
N ARG A 2 -6.85 -4.18 55.50
CA ARG A 2 -8.18 -4.61 54.97
C ARG A 2 -9.03 -3.49 54.34
N GLY A 3 -9.11 -2.32 54.96
CA GLY A 3 -9.88 -1.18 54.41
C GLY A 3 -9.33 -0.59 53.11
N ARG A 4 -7.99 -0.56 52.94
CA ARG A 4 -7.35 -0.08 51.70
C ARG A 4 -7.57 -1.06 50.54
N LEU A 5 -7.50 -2.36 50.82
CA LEU A 5 -7.80 -3.39 49.84
C LEU A 5 -9.28 -3.36 49.41
N ALA A 6 -10.21 -3.21 50.36
CA ALA A 6 -11.63 -3.08 50.07
C ALA A 6 -11.93 -1.84 49.21
N ALA A 7 -11.31 -0.69 49.50
CA ALA A 7 -11.45 0.52 48.71
C ALA A 7 -10.89 0.35 47.28
N LEU A 8 -9.73 -0.29 47.11
CA LEU A 8 -9.16 -0.59 45.79
C LEU A 8 -10.08 -1.50 44.98
N LEU A 9 -10.57 -2.59 45.58
CA LEU A 9 -11.50 -3.52 44.93
C LEU A 9 -12.80 -2.83 44.52
N LEU A 10 -13.36 -1.99 45.40
CA LEU A 10 -14.55 -1.20 45.08
C LEU A 10 -14.31 -0.26 43.89
N GLY A 11 -13.15 0.40 43.84
CA GLY A 11 -12.77 1.24 42.70
C GLY A 11 -12.64 0.45 41.39
N LEU A 12 -12.01 -0.73 41.43
CA LEU A 12 -11.89 -1.60 40.25
C LEU A 12 -13.26 -2.11 39.77
N VAL A 13 -14.16 -2.48 40.69
CA VAL A 13 -15.54 -2.87 40.36
C VAL A 13 -16.29 -1.71 39.71
N LEU A 14 -16.16 -0.49 40.24
CA LEU A 14 -16.80 0.69 39.66
C LEU A 14 -16.30 0.95 38.23
N VAL A 15 -14.99 0.90 38.00
CA VAL A 15 -14.40 1.05 36.67
C VAL A 15 -14.90 -0.04 35.72
N ALA A 16 -14.98 -1.29 36.18
CA ALA A 16 -15.49 -2.40 35.39
C ALA A 16 -16.98 -2.22 35.03
N LEU A 17 -17.80 -1.71 35.95
CA LEU A 17 -19.21 -1.40 35.69
C LEU A 17 -19.38 -0.25 34.69
N ILE A 18 -18.58 0.82 34.82
CA ILE A 18 -18.60 1.95 33.88
C ILE A 18 -18.18 1.48 32.48
N GLU A 19 -17.04 0.81 32.37
CA GLU A 19 -16.59 0.23 31.10
C GLU A 19 -17.65 -0.70 30.53
N GLY A 20 -18.24 -1.58 31.36
CA GLY A 20 -19.35 -2.46 30.99
C GLY A 20 -20.56 -1.72 30.42
N GLY A 21 -20.96 -0.60 31.03
CA GLY A 21 -22.02 0.26 30.52
C GLY A 21 -21.66 0.94 29.20
N LEU A 22 -20.42 1.45 29.08
CA LEU A 22 -19.92 2.02 27.83
C LEU A 22 -19.87 0.96 26.72
N ARG A 23 -19.69 -0.33 27.05
CA ARG A 23 -19.68 -1.42 26.06
C ARG A 23 -20.98 -1.63 25.32
N LEU A 24 -22.06 -1.05 25.82
CA LEU A 24 -23.38 -1.11 25.19
C LEU A 24 -23.59 0.02 24.17
N ILE A 25 -22.62 0.91 23.97
CA ILE A 25 -22.68 2.03 23.03
C ILE A 25 -21.74 1.74 21.84
N PRO A 26 -22.26 1.26 20.68
CA PRO A 26 -21.44 0.89 19.53
C PRO A 26 -20.55 2.03 18.99
N ALA A 27 -21.00 3.28 19.13
CA ALA A 27 -20.25 4.45 18.68
C ALA A 27 -18.92 4.68 19.44
N LEU A 28 -18.72 3.98 20.56
CA LEU A 28 -17.48 4.03 21.34
C LEU A 28 -16.55 2.85 21.03
N ASP A 29 -16.95 1.95 20.14
CA ASP A 29 -16.18 0.74 19.83
C ASP A 29 -14.85 1.11 19.17
N PRO A 30 -13.76 0.39 19.50
CA PRO A 30 -12.54 0.52 18.73
C PRO A 30 -12.83 0.14 17.26
N PRO A 31 -12.15 0.77 16.29
CA PRO A 31 -12.38 0.51 14.87
C PRO A 31 -12.32 -0.99 14.54
N ALA A 32 -13.41 -1.55 14.00
CA ALA A 32 -13.47 -2.94 13.57
C ALA A 32 -12.51 -3.22 12.41
N PHE A 33 -12.13 -4.48 12.19
CA PHE A 33 -11.23 -4.85 11.10
C PHE A 33 -11.86 -4.66 9.71
N ALA A 34 -13.16 -4.97 9.58
CA ALA A 34 -13.94 -4.74 8.37
C ALA A 34 -15.20 -3.92 8.69
N LEU A 35 -15.66 -3.15 7.71
CA LEU A 35 -16.87 -2.35 7.78
C LEU A 35 -17.85 -2.82 6.70
N GLN A 36 -19.14 -2.82 7.03
CA GLN A 36 -20.20 -2.88 6.02
C GLN A 36 -20.45 -1.47 5.48
N LEU A 37 -20.28 -1.29 4.18
CA LEU A 37 -20.46 -0.01 3.49
C LEU A 37 -21.88 0.17 2.97
N ALA A 38 -22.51 -0.91 2.47
CA ALA A 38 -23.86 -0.88 1.93
C ALA A 38 -24.51 -2.28 1.97
N HIS A 39 -25.84 -2.35 1.92
CA HIS A 39 -26.59 -3.61 1.84
C HIS A 39 -27.78 -3.51 0.88
N ILE A 40 -27.83 -4.41 -0.10
CA ILE A 40 -28.81 -4.41 -1.18
C ILE A 40 -29.24 -5.83 -1.50
N GLU A 41 -30.55 -6.10 -1.40
CA GLU A 41 -31.16 -7.36 -1.84
C GLU A 41 -30.46 -8.62 -1.30
N GLY A 42 -30.07 -8.61 -0.02
CA GLY A 42 -29.40 -9.74 0.62
C GLY A 42 -27.91 -9.85 0.34
N ARG A 43 -27.33 -8.93 -0.44
CA ARG A 43 -25.88 -8.76 -0.61
C ARG A 43 -25.38 -7.57 0.17
N ALA A 44 -24.17 -7.64 0.71
CA ALA A 44 -23.54 -6.57 1.47
C ALA A 44 -22.16 -6.23 0.91
N LEU A 45 -21.93 -4.97 0.57
CA LEU A 45 -20.61 -4.46 0.27
C LEU A 45 -19.89 -4.21 1.60
N HIS A 46 -18.77 -4.89 1.79
CA HIS A 46 -17.85 -4.70 2.89
C HIS A 46 -16.52 -4.15 2.41
N ALA A 47 -15.73 -3.60 3.32
CA ALA A 47 -14.33 -3.30 3.06
C ALA A 47 -13.46 -3.50 4.31
N VAL A 48 -12.20 -3.87 4.09
CA VAL A 48 -11.15 -3.75 5.12
C VAL A 48 -11.10 -2.30 5.59
N ASN A 49 -11.14 -2.10 6.91
CA ASN A 49 -11.23 -0.78 7.53
C ASN A 49 -9.84 -0.14 7.67
N PRO A 50 -9.54 0.96 6.96
CA PRO A 50 -8.26 1.65 7.12
C PRO A 50 -8.01 2.14 8.56
N ASP A 51 -9.09 2.49 9.28
CA ASP A 51 -9.02 3.00 10.65
C ASP A 51 -8.66 1.92 11.67
N TYR A 52 -8.71 0.64 11.32
CA TYR A 52 -8.29 -0.46 12.20
C TYR A 52 -6.86 -0.24 12.71
N ALA A 53 -5.96 0.23 11.86
CA ALA A 53 -4.57 0.47 12.22
C ALA A 53 -4.42 1.51 13.35
N ARG A 54 -5.37 2.45 13.51
CA ARG A 54 -5.36 3.47 14.58
C ARG A 54 -5.37 2.85 15.98
N ARG A 55 -5.84 1.60 16.12
CA ARG A 55 -5.83 0.86 17.40
C ARG A 55 -4.44 0.70 17.99
N PHE A 56 -3.39 0.66 17.16
CA PHE A 56 -2.00 0.48 17.61
C PHE A 56 -1.27 1.79 17.88
N PHE A 57 -1.81 2.91 17.42
CA PHE A 57 -1.18 4.23 17.51
C PHE A 57 -2.01 5.19 18.37
N ALA A 58 -2.88 4.66 19.24
CA ALA A 58 -3.83 5.44 20.02
C ALA A 58 -3.17 6.42 21.02
N ASP A 59 -1.87 6.29 21.28
CA ASP A 59 -1.07 7.20 22.10
C ASP A 59 -0.23 8.21 21.27
N MET A 60 -0.28 8.11 19.94
CA MET A 60 0.48 8.98 19.04
C MET A 60 -0.30 10.27 18.68
N ALA A 61 0.46 11.31 18.33
CA ALA A 61 -0.09 12.58 17.88
C ALA A 61 -0.97 12.41 16.62
N GLU A 62 -1.97 13.30 16.46
CA GLU A 62 -2.92 13.25 15.35
C GLU A 62 -2.28 13.32 13.95
N PRO A 63 -1.23 14.14 13.70
CA PRO A 63 -0.55 14.15 12.39
C PRO A 63 0.02 12.78 12.01
N ILE A 64 0.64 12.08 12.97
CA ILE A 64 1.16 10.72 12.79
C ILE A 64 0.00 9.76 12.53
N ARG A 65 -1.10 9.86 13.32
CA ARG A 65 -2.26 8.99 13.16
C ARG A 65 -2.95 9.12 11.80
N ARG A 66 -2.96 10.31 11.21
CA ARG A 66 -3.46 10.54 9.84
C ARG A 66 -2.56 9.94 8.76
N GLY A 67 -1.26 9.79 9.04
CA GLY A 67 -0.28 9.19 8.13
C GLY A 67 -0.25 7.66 8.15
N ILE A 68 -0.92 7.00 9.11
CA ILE A 68 -0.99 5.54 9.18
C ILE A 68 -1.91 5.04 8.08
N ARG A 69 -1.42 4.05 7.34
CA ARG A 69 -2.17 3.46 6.23
C ARG A 69 -2.39 1.97 6.48
N MET A 70 -3.60 1.54 6.20
CA MET A 70 -3.98 0.17 5.93
C MET A 70 -4.85 0.23 4.67
N THR A 71 -4.66 -0.72 3.77
CA THR A 71 -5.26 -0.64 2.43
C THR A 71 -6.74 -1.02 2.50
N PRO A 72 -7.69 -0.12 2.16
CA PRO A 72 -9.07 -0.52 2.01
C PRO A 72 -9.18 -1.53 0.86
N ARG A 73 -9.92 -2.61 1.07
CA ARG A 73 -10.21 -3.61 0.06
C ARG A 73 -11.69 -3.95 0.11
N PRO A 74 -12.49 -3.51 -0.88
CA PRO A 74 -13.91 -3.84 -0.93
C PRO A 74 -14.12 -5.29 -1.38
N TYR A 75 -15.19 -5.91 -0.87
CA TYR A 75 -15.64 -7.26 -1.21
C TYR A 75 -17.15 -7.40 -0.95
N ILE A 76 -17.81 -8.36 -1.60
CA ILE A 76 -19.24 -8.60 -1.45
C ILE A 76 -19.49 -9.86 -0.62
N GLU A 77 -20.47 -9.78 0.28
CA GLU A 77 -21.05 -10.93 0.99
C GLU A 77 -22.49 -11.22 0.51
N PRO A 78 -22.94 -12.49 0.51
CA PRO A 78 -22.14 -13.68 0.75
C PRO A 78 -21.12 -13.90 -0.38
N SER A 79 -19.92 -14.40 -0.04
CA SER A 79 -18.96 -14.83 -1.04
C SER A 79 -19.54 -15.93 -1.94
N PRO A 80 -19.16 -16.00 -3.23
CA PRO A 80 -19.49 -17.15 -4.07
C PRO A 80 -19.03 -18.47 -3.46
N GLU A 81 -19.78 -19.54 -3.76
CA GLU A 81 -19.47 -20.86 -3.24
C GLU A 81 -18.07 -21.30 -3.69
N GLY A 82 -17.28 -21.77 -2.72
CA GLY A 82 -15.91 -22.20 -3.00
C GLY A 82 -14.88 -21.07 -3.13
N ALA A 83 -15.25 -19.81 -2.93
CA ALA A 83 -14.30 -18.69 -2.88
C ALA A 83 -13.17 -18.97 -1.86
N LEU A 84 -11.95 -18.61 -2.24
CA LEU A 84 -10.77 -18.77 -1.40
C LEU A 84 -10.24 -17.40 -0.98
N ARG A 85 -9.97 -17.26 0.31
CA ARG A 85 -9.66 -15.96 0.93
C ARG A 85 -8.35 -16.03 1.68
N VAL A 86 -7.41 -15.19 1.24
CA VAL A 86 -6.08 -15.06 1.84
C VAL A 86 -6.05 -13.80 2.69
N LEU A 87 -5.64 -13.93 3.95
CA LEU A 87 -5.24 -12.78 4.76
C LEU A 87 -3.72 -12.64 4.68
N PHE A 88 -3.24 -11.59 4.00
CA PHE A 88 -1.82 -11.31 3.90
C PHE A 88 -1.47 -10.15 4.85
N ALA A 89 -0.84 -10.48 5.98
CA ALA A 89 -0.51 -9.55 7.05
C ALA A 89 0.99 -9.21 7.11
N GLY A 90 1.30 -7.96 7.46
CA GLY A 90 2.69 -7.53 7.60
C GLY A 90 2.86 -6.02 7.81
N GLY A 91 4.06 -5.54 7.53
CA GLY A 91 4.42 -4.12 7.61
C GLY A 91 4.08 -3.30 6.34
N SER A 92 4.79 -2.19 6.16
CA SER A 92 4.71 -1.33 4.97
C SER A 92 5.05 -2.05 3.66
N THR A 93 5.94 -3.05 3.70
CA THR A 93 6.23 -3.92 2.54
C THR A 93 4.97 -4.61 2.01
N VAL A 94 4.15 -5.19 2.90
CA VAL A 94 2.90 -5.88 2.53
C VAL A 94 1.83 -4.88 2.10
N GLN A 95 1.75 -3.72 2.78
CA GLN A 95 0.87 -2.63 2.36
C GLN A 95 1.12 -2.24 0.89
N GLY A 96 2.36 -2.34 0.42
CA GLY A 96 2.77 -2.02 -0.94
C GLY A 96 3.67 -0.80 -1.05
N TYR A 97 4.03 -0.14 0.06
CA TYR A 97 4.85 1.07 0.01
C TYR A 97 6.15 0.84 -0.76
N PRO A 98 6.59 1.79 -1.61
CA PRO A 98 5.93 3.05 -1.99
C PRO A 98 5.02 2.95 -3.23
N HIS A 99 4.75 1.74 -3.71
CA HIS A 99 3.96 1.49 -4.92
C HIS A 99 2.46 1.69 -4.68
N PRO A 100 1.69 1.93 -5.77
CA PRO A 100 0.23 1.83 -5.72
C PRO A 100 -0.23 0.48 -5.15
N LYS A 101 -1.40 0.47 -4.50
CA LYS A 101 -1.96 -0.70 -3.82
C LYS A 101 -2.12 -1.88 -4.79
N ARG A 102 -2.53 -1.61 -6.02
CA ARG A 102 -2.71 -2.66 -7.05
C ARG A 102 -1.39 -3.27 -7.52
N LEU A 103 -0.24 -2.64 -7.25
CA LEU A 103 1.10 -3.13 -7.58
C LEU A 103 1.86 -3.66 -6.35
N SER A 104 1.14 -4.03 -5.29
CA SER A 104 1.68 -4.65 -4.09
C SER A 104 1.78 -6.18 -4.21
N ALA A 105 2.65 -6.83 -3.44
CA ALA A 105 2.76 -8.29 -3.41
C ALA A 105 1.42 -9.02 -3.15
N PRO A 106 0.51 -8.55 -2.27
CA PRO A 106 -0.84 -9.12 -2.16
C PRO A 106 -1.64 -9.13 -3.48
N SER A 107 -1.53 -8.08 -4.28
CA SER A 107 -2.22 -7.99 -5.57
C SER A 107 -1.62 -8.94 -6.60
N TYR A 108 -0.28 -9.04 -6.66
CA TYR A 108 0.39 -10.04 -7.49
C TYR A 108 0.06 -11.47 -7.06
N LEU A 109 -0.01 -11.72 -5.75
CA LEU A 109 -0.40 -13.02 -5.22
C LEU A 109 -1.83 -13.39 -5.64
N GLN A 110 -2.76 -12.43 -5.65
CA GLN A 110 -4.13 -12.68 -6.11
C GLN A 110 -4.17 -13.12 -7.58
N GLU A 111 -3.44 -12.41 -8.46
CA GLU A 111 -3.37 -12.75 -9.89
C GLU A 111 -2.72 -14.13 -10.12
N MET A 112 -1.61 -14.43 -9.42
CA MET A 112 -0.94 -15.72 -9.53
C MET A 112 -1.83 -16.87 -9.05
N LEU A 113 -2.54 -16.68 -7.94
CA LEU A 113 -3.49 -17.68 -7.44
C LEU A 113 -4.70 -17.81 -8.37
N GLY A 114 -5.14 -16.74 -9.02
CA GLY A 114 -6.18 -16.78 -10.05
C GLY A 114 -5.78 -17.64 -11.24
N ASP A 115 -4.52 -17.55 -11.69
CA ASP A 115 -3.98 -18.42 -12.74
C ASP A 115 -3.94 -19.90 -12.31
N LEU A 116 -3.66 -20.18 -11.03
CA LEU A 116 -3.55 -21.53 -10.49
C LEU A 116 -4.88 -22.17 -10.08
N PHE A 117 -5.89 -21.35 -9.80
CA PHE A 117 -7.24 -21.78 -9.38
C PHE A 117 -8.31 -21.11 -10.26
N PRO A 118 -8.33 -21.30 -11.58
CA PRO A 118 -9.19 -20.56 -12.51
C PRO A 118 -10.69 -20.80 -12.27
N GLU A 119 -11.05 -21.92 -11.64
CA GLU A 119 -12.44 -22.29 -11.30
C GLU A 119 -12.92 -21.69 -9.97
N ARG A 120 -12.08 -20.92 -9.27
CA ARG A 120 -12.37 -20.38 -7.94
C ARG A 120 -12.18 -18.87 -7.95
N GLN A 121 -13.06 -18.16 -7.26
CA GLN A 121 -12.80 -16.76 -6.95
C GLN A 121 -11.72 -16.68 -5.87
N ILE A 122 -10.65 -15.95 -6.16
CA ILE A 122 -9.58 -15.66 -5.20
C ILE A 122 -9.70 -14.22 -4.71
N GLU A 123 -9.71 -14.05 -3.40
CA GLU A 123 -9.65 -12.74 -2.76
C GLU A 123 -8.44 -12.70 -1.82
N VAL A 124 -7.48 -11.80 -2.10
CA VAL A 124 -6.35 -11.55 -1.20
C VAL A 124 -6.57 -10.22 -0.48
N PHE A 125 -6.70 -10.29 0.84
CA PHE A 125 -6.89 -9.12 1.70
C PHE A 125 -5.54 -8.65 2.24
N ASN A 126 -5.16 -7.44 1.83
CA ASN A 126 -3.95 -6.78 2.29
C ASN A 126 -4.17 -6.19 3.70
N ALA A 127 -3.57 -6.83 4.70
CA ALA A 127 -3.54 -6.40 6.09
C ALA A 127 -2.17 -5.82 6.50
N GLY A 128 -1.49 -5.16 5.55
CA GLY A 128 -0.26 -4.43 5.80
C GLY A 128 -0.50 -3.14 6.58
N ILE A 129 0.25 -2.95 7.67
CA ILE A 129 0.19 -1.76 8.52
C ILE A 129 1.56 -1.10 8.55
N THR A 130 1.65 0.19 8.19
CA THR A 130 2.93 0.93 8.21
C THR A 130 3.59 0.86 9.59
N ALA A 131 4.90 0.61 9.62
CA ALA A 131 5.72 0.52 10.83
C ALA A 131 5.24 -0.51 11.88
N ALA A 132 4.44 -1.51 11.49
CA ALA A 132 3.97 -2.56 12.39
C ALA A 132 5.06 -3.57 12.73
N SER A 133 5.33 -3.75 14.03
CA SER A 133 6.03 -4.93 14.55
C SER A 133 5.12 -6.17 14.52
N SER A 134 5.72 -7.33 14.76
CA SER A 134 5.06 -8.64 14.88
C SER A 134 3.90 -8.65 15.86
N PHE A 135 3.92 -7.80 16.89
CA PHE A 135 2.81 -7.69 17.85
C PHE A 135 1.54 -7.17 17.19
N ALA A 136 1.64 -6.08 16.42
CA ALA A 136 0.50 -5.49 15.72
C ALA A 136 0.01 -6.42 14.60
N VAL A 137 0.96 -7.05 13.88
CA VAL A 137 0.66 -8.05 12.85
C VAL A 137 -0.12 -9.24 13.43
N ALA A 138 0.28 -9.76 14.60
CA ALA A 138 -0.43 -10.87 15.25
C ALA A 138 -1.88 -10.53 15.59
N ARG A 139 -2.14 -9.32 16.12
CA ARG A 139 -3.53 -8.85 16.40
C ARG A 139 -4.34 -8.67 15.11
N ALA A 140 -3.72 -8.15 14.05
CA ALA A 140 -4.36 -8.02 12.74
C ALA A 140 -4.75 -9.38 12.15
N VAL A 141 -3.92 -10.41 12.34
CA VAL A 141 -4.25 -11.79 11.93
C VAL A 141 -5.44 -12.33 12.72
N GLU A 142 -5.43 -12.17 14.05
CA GLU A 142 -6.50 -12.66 14.93
C GLU A 142 -7.87 -12.04 14.59
N ASP A 143 -7.91 -10.72 14.42
CA ASP A 143 -9.14 -10.00 14.09
C ASP A 143 -9.56 -10.21 12.63
N GLY A 144 -8.59 -10.26 11.70
CA GLY A 144 -8.83 -10.36 10.27
C GLY A 144 -9.38 -11.72 9.82
N ILE A 145 -8.93 -12.83 10.43
CA ILE A 145 -9.45 -14.17 10.08
C ILE A 145 -10.98 -14.21 10.27
N ALA A 146 -11.45 -13.73 11.43
CA ALA A 146 -12.87 -13.78 11.75
C ALA A 146 -13.69 -12.80 10.90
N ALA A 147 -13.16 -11.59 10.69
CA ALA A 147 -13.86 -10.55 9.93
C ALA A 147 -14.01 -10.90 8.44
N LEU A 148 -13.04 -11.63 7.87
CA LEU A 148 -12.99 -11.92 6.44
C LEU A 148 -13.37 -13.36 6.09
N GLY A 149 -13.48 -14.27 7.07
CA GLY A 149 -13.59 -15.70 6.78
C GLY A 149 -12.37 -16.24 6.02
N ALA A 150 -11.18 -15.71 6.31
CA ALA A 150 -9.95 -16.11 5.64
C ALA A 150 -9.62 -17.58 5.91
N ASN A 151 -9.21 -18.31 4.86
CA ASN A 151 -8.86 -19.73 4.92
C ASN A 151 -7.41 -20.01 4.49
N LEU A 152 -6.59 -18.97 4.32
CA LEU A 152 -5.13 -19.00 4.30
C LEU A 152 -4.60 -17.73 4.97
N VAL A 153 -3.52 -17.85 5.74
CA VAL A 153 -2.80 -16.69 6.28
C VAL A 153 -1.37 -16.67 5.77
N VAL A 154 -0.92 -15.49 5.36
CA VAL A 154 0.47 -15.22 5.00
C VAL A 154 1.00 -14.09 5.89
N VAL A 155 2.16 -14.28 6.51
CA VAL A 155 2.79 -13.31 7.41
C VAL A 155 4.19 -12.95 6.93
N TYR A 156 4.41 -11.67 6.59
CA TYR A 156 5.72 -11.09 6.30
C TYR A 156 6.02 -9.98 7.32
N THR A 157 6.87 -10.28 8.32
CA THR A 157 7.18 -9.35 9.42
C THR A 157 8.59 -9.55 9.97
N GLY A 158 9.21 -8.49 10.49
CA GLY A 158 10.58 -8.54 11.04
C GLY A 158 11.32 -7.19 11.03
N HIS A 159 11.15 -6.37 9.98
CA HIS A 159 11.87 -5.10 9.87
C HIS A 159 11.61 -4.11 11.01
N ASN A 160 10.42 -4.18 11.60
CA ASN A 160 9.92 -3.20 12.55
C ASN A 160 9.97 -3.67 14.01
N GLU A 161 10.69 -4.75 14.33
CA GLU A 161 10.74 -5.29 15.70
C GLU A 161 11.43 -4.35 16.71
N LEU A 162 12.31 -3.45 16.23
CA LEU A 162 13.00 -2.46 17.05
C LEU A 162 12.26 -1.13 17.07
N TYR A 163 12.23 -0.44 15.95
CA TYR A 163 11.73 0.93 15.84
C TYR A 163 10.22 1.04 15.62
N GLY A 164 9.56 -0.03 15.16
CA GLY A 164 8.14 -0.02 14.82
C GLY A 164 7.21 0.05 16.02
N VAL A 165 5.91 0.24 15.76
CA VAL A 165 4.88 0.31 16.80
C VAL A 165 4.81 -0.99 17.57
N TYR A 166 4.83 -0.91 18.91
CA TYR A 166 5.04 -2.05 19.80
C TYR A 166 6.38 -2.78 19.61
N GLY A 167 7.39 -2.13 19.01
CA GLY A 167 8.76 -2.61 18.93
C GLY A 167 9.48 -2.59 20.29
N ALA A 168 10.76 -2.93 20.31
CA ALA A 168 11.58 -2.94 21.52
C ALA A 168 12.23 -1.57 21.86
N ALA A 169 12.19 -0.60 20.93
CA ALA A 169 12.80 0.73 21.10
C ALA A 169 11.80 1.88 20.95
N SER A 170 11.78 2.59 19.80
CA SER A 170 11.19 3.94 19.68
C SER A 170 9.71 4.03 19.99
N LEU A 171 8.95 3.00 19.62
CA LEU A 171 7.52 2.96 19.84
C LEU A 171 7.17 1.78 20.78
N ALA A 172 7.99 1.56 21.81
CA ALA A 172 7.85 0.51 22.83
C ALA A 172 6.67 0.76 23.79
N GLN A 173 5.48 0.80 23.23
CA GLN A 173 4.22 0.90 23.98
C GLN A 173 4.01 -0.37 24.81
N GLY A 174 3.66 -0.18 26.08
CA GLY A 174 3.35 -1.31 26.96
C GLY A 174 4.54 -2.17 27.37
N GLY A 175 5.78 -1.65 27.35
CA GLY A 175 6.95 -2.34 27.89
C GLY A 175 7.59 -3.36 26.94
N GLN A 176 8.62 -4.07 27.44
CA GLN A 176 9.53 -4.86 26.59
C GLN A 176 9.01 -6.26 26.21
N ALA A 177 8.27 -6.91 27.10
CA ALA A 177 7.74 -8.27 26.89
C ALA A 177 6.33 -8.26 26.29
N VAL A 178 6.01 -9.27 25.47
CA VAL A 178 4.73 -9.41 24.77
C VAL A 178 3.51 -9.36 25.69
N TRP A 179 3.56 -9.97 26.88
CA TRP A 179 2.41 -9.95 27.79
C TRP A 179 2.08 -8.53 28.30
N MET A 180 3.10 -7.69 28.54
CA MET A 180 2.88 -6.30 28.93
C MET A 180 2.27 -5.50 27.77
N LYS A 181 2.75 -5.74 26.55
CA LYS A 181 2.19 -5.18 25.31
C LYS A 181 0.72 -5.56 25.14
N ARG A 182 0.33 -6.81 25.44
CA ARG A 182 -1.07 -7.26 25.43
C ARG A 182 -1.92 -6.53 26.46
N VAL A 183 -1.43 -6.37 27.69
CA VAL A 183 -2.15 -5.64 28.75
C VAL A 183 -2.34 -4.18 28.32
N HIS A 184 -1.28 -3.53 27.87
CA HIS A 184 -1.35 -2.16 27.35
C HIS A 184 -2.35 -2.04 26.21
N TYR A 185 -2.21 -2.88 25.17
CA TYR A 185 -3.11 -2.92 24.03
C TYR A 185 -4.57 -3.07 24.48
N SER A 186 -4.85 -4.01 25.38
CA SER A 186 -6.20 -4.25 25.91
C SER A 186 -6.77 -3.02 26.63
N LEU A 187 -5.95 -2.34 27.44
CA LEU A 187 -6.35 -1.12 28.14
C LEU A 187 -6.60 0.04 27.18
N VAL A 188 -5.79 0.18 26.12
CA VAL A 188 -5.99 1.28 25.17
C VAL A 188 -7.23 1.10 24.29
N GLN A 189 -7.77 -0.12 24.20
CA GLN A 189 -9.05 -0.41 23.55
C GLN A 189 -10.28 -0.18 24.45
N TRP A 190 -10.12 0.21 25.72
CA TRP A 190 -11.27 0.47 26.60
C TRP A 190 -12.00 1.75 26.18
N ARG A 191 -13.33 1.68 26.18
CA ARG A 191 -14.21 2.78 25.77
C ARG A 191 -14.14 3.97 26.72
N LEU A 192 -13.75 3.71 27.98
CA LEU A 192 -13.52 4.76 28.98
C LEU A 192 -12.29 5.63 28.67
N ARG A 193 -11.25 5.09 28.03
CA ARG A 193 -9.98 5.80 27.81
C ARG A 193 -10.12 7.12 27.04
N PRO A 194 -10.74 7.18 25.85
CA PRO A 194 -10.88 8.45 25.14
C PRO A 194 -11.70 9.49 25.92
N LEU A 195 -12.66 9.05 26.75
CA LEU A 195 -13.47 9.95 27.59
C LEU A 195 -12.63 10.57 28.72
N VAL A 196 -11.84 9.74 29.41
CA VAL A 196 -10.90 10.21 30.44
C VAL A 196 -9.87 11.14 29.81
N GLY A 197 -9.32 10.80 28.64
CA GLY A 197 -8.39 11.63 27.89
C GLY A 197 -8.93 13.03 27.55
N LYS A 198 -10.23 13.15 27.21
CA LYS A 198 -10.87 14.46 26.99
C LYS A 198 -11.04 15.28 28.27
N LEU A 199 -11.21 14.61 29.42
CA LEU A 199 -11.37 15.29 30.72
C LEU A 199 -10.03 15.78 31.30
N ILE A 200 -8.93 15.07 31.05
CA ILE A 200 -7.58 15.41 31.55
C ILE A 200 -6.67 16.07 30.51
N GLY A 201 -7.09 16.09 29.25
CA GLY A 201 -6.30 16.51 28.08
C GLY A 201 -5.75 17.95 28.04
N PRO A 202 -6.30 18.97 28.74
CA PRO A 202 -5.70 20.31 28.73
C PRO A 202 -4.34 20.41 29.47
N LEU A 203 -3.91 19.36 30.17
CA LEU A 203 -2.68 19.37 30.96
C LEU A 203 -1.63 18.45 30.33
N GLY A 204 -0.82 19.00 29.43
CA GLY A 204 0.57 18.54 29.23
C GLY A 204 0.84 17.46 28.18
N ARG A 205 0.32 17.60 26.95
CA ARG A 205 0.93 16.90 25.80
C ARG A 205 1.64 17.89 24.90
N GLU A 206 2.97 17.84 24.87
CA GLU A 206 3.74 18.35 23.74
C GLU A 206 3.33 17.55 22.50
N SER A 207 2.95 18.24 21.43
CA SER A 207 2.67 17.61 20.15
C SER A 207 4.01 17.20 19.52
N GLU A 208 4.20 15.90 19.30
CA GLU A 208 5.24 15.45 18.40
C GLU A 208 4.78 15.70 16.96
N ASP A 209 5.34 16.72 16.34
CA ASP A 209 5.16 17.06 14.93
C ASP A 209 6.35 16.51 14.11
N GLY A 210 6.06 15.81 13.00
CA GLY A 210 7.09 15.34 12.06
C GLY A 210 6.74 14.01 11.34
N PRO A 211 7.41 13.68 10.22
CA PRO A 211 7.35 12.38 9.56
C PRO A 211 7.64 11.22 10.51
N LEU A 212 7.02 10.05 10.27
CA LEU A 212 7.13 8.87 11.14
C LEU A 212 8.59 8.41 11.34
N ILE A 213 9.41 8.46 10.29
CA ILE A 213 10.81 8.06 10.37
C ILE A 213 11.63 8.98 11.29
N GLU A 214 11.32 10.28 11.33
CA GLU A 214 11.97 11.22 12.24
C GLU A 214 11.62 10.91 13.69
N VAL A 215 10.34 10.65 13.98
CA VAL A 215 9.87 10.23 15.31
C VAL A 215 10.59 8.94 15.74
N MET A 216 10.68 7.95 14.84
CA MET A 216 11.39 6.70 15.11
C MET A 216 12.89 6.94 15.37
N SER A 217 13.52 7.88 14.65
CA SER A 217 14.95 8.18 14.76
C SER A 217 15.35 8.78 16.12
N LYS A 218 14.42 9.40 16.85
CA LYS A 218 14.67 10.02 18.17
C LYS A 218 15.12 9.03 19.25
N ALA A 219 14.82 7.73 19.11
CA ALA A 219 15.30 6.73 20.07
C ALA A 219 16.81 6.48 20.01
N GLY A 220 17.50 7.09 19.04
CA GLY A 220 18.94 7.00 18.88
C GLY A 220 19.41 5.65 18.35
N ALA A 221 20.72 5.44 18.50
CA ALA A 221 21.38 4.22 18.05
C ALA A 221 21.04 3.01 18.95
N ILE A 222 21.00 1.83 18.32
CA ILE A 222 20.86 0.52 18.92
C ILE A 222 22.03 -0.33 18.38
N PRO A 223 23.23 -0.23 18.97
CA PRO A 223 24.39 -1.01 18.53
C PRO A 223 24.14 -2.51 18.51
N ALA A 224 25.01 -3.28 17.84
CA ALA A 224 24.86 -4.74 17.73
C ALA A 224 24.79 -5.47 19.08
N SER A 225 25.48 -4.95 20.11
CA SER A 225 25.48 -5.51 21.46
C SER A 225 24.27 -5.12 22.32
N ASP A 226 23.36 -4.28 21.82
CA ASP A 226 22.24 -3.77 22.62
C ASP A 226 21.23 -4.87 22.95
N PRO A 227 20.85 -5.07 24.24
CA PRO A 227 19.94 -6.13 24.65
C PRO A 227 18.54 -6.01 24.02
N ARG A 228 18.15 -4.83 23.52
CA ARG A 228 16.89 -4.64 22.80
C ARG A 228 16.82 -5.46 21.51
N ARG A 229 17.96 -5.79 20.87
CA ARG A 229 17.99 -6.67 19.68
C ARG A 229 17.58 -8.11 20.02
N ALA A 230 18.12 -8.66 21.10
CA ALA A 230 17.71 -9.98 21.59
C ALA A 230 16.23 -9.98 22.03
N GLN A 231 15.78 -8.89 22.68
CA GLN A 231 14.38 -8.74 23.06
C GLN A 231 13.43 -8.63 21.85
N ALA A 232 13.86 -7.98 20.78
CA ALA A 232 13.13 -7.91 19.51
C ALA A 232 12.95 -9.32 18.90
N ALA A 233 14.02 -10.12 18.85
CA ALA A 233 13.96 -11.51 18.39
C ALA A 233 13.03 -12.38 19.26
N ALA A 234 13.11 -12.25 20.59
CA ALA A 234 12.24 -12.99 21.52
C ALA A 234 10.75 -12.60 21.38
N ASN A 235 10.47 -11.32 21.12
CA ASN A 235 9.11 -10.84 20.87
C ASN A 235 8.57 -11.38 19.55
N LEU A 236 9.38 -11.34 18.49
CA LEU A 236 9.04 -11.93 17.18
C LEU A 236 8.70 -13.41 17.35
N GLU A 237 9.57 -14.18 17.99
CA GLU A 237 9.36 -15.61 18.22
C GLU A 237 8.04 -15.89 18.94
N THR A 238 7.79 -15.18 20.05
CA THR A 238 6.56 -15.34 20.83
C THR A 238 5.32 -15.05 19.98
N ASN A 239 5.31 -13.92 19.27
CA ASN A 239 4.16 -13.52 18.45
C ASN A 239 3.92 -14.48 17.28
N LEU A 240 4.98 -14.98 16.62
CA LEU A 240 4.83 -15.94 15.52
C LEU A 240 4.29 -17.29 16.02
N ARG A 241 4.75 -17.77 17.18
CA ARG A 241 4.19 -18.99 17.80
C ARG A 241 2.73 -18.81 18.21
N ASP A 242 2.37 -17.63 18.74
CA ASP A 242 0.97 -17.30 19.05
C ASP A 242 0.09 -17.38 17.79
N VAL A 243 0.55 -16.79 16.68
CA VAL A 243 -0.16 -16.83 15.39
C VAL A 243 -0.26 -18.26 14.86
N ALA A 244 0.82 -19.04 14.92
CA ALA A 244 0.81 -20.45 14.51
C ALA A 244 -0.18 -21.28 15.33
N ALA A 245 -0.17 -21.12 16.67
CA ALA A 245 -1.12 -21.79 17.55
C ALA A 245 -2.57 -21.37 17.26
N PHE A 246 -2.80 -20.08 17.01
CA PHE A 246 -4.12 -19.54 16.68
C PHE A 246 -4.68 -20.10 15.37
N CYS A 247 -3.84 -20.17 14.34
CA CYS A 247 -4.18 -20.73 13.02
C CYS A 247 -4.42 -22.24 13.10
N ARG A 248 -3.55 -22.98 13.80
CA ARG A 248 -3.68 -24.42 14.03
C ARG A 248 -4.98 -24.78 14.73
N ALA A 249 -5.37 -24.02 15.76
CA ALA A 249 -6.64 -24.22 16.46
C ALA A 249 -7.88 -24.06 15.56
N ARG A 250 -7.75 -23.30 14.46
CA ARG A 250 -8.80 -23.05 13.46
C ARG A 250 -8.65 -23.89 12.20
N ARG A 251 -7.59 -24.71 12.10
CA ARG A 251 -7.22 -25.47 10.89
C ARG A 251 -7.03 -24.58 9.66
N ILE A 252 -6.48 -23.39 9.86
CA ILE A 252 -6.13 -22.48 8.77
C ILE A 252 -4.64 -22.64 8.49
N PRO A 253 -4.23 -22.93 7.23
CA PRO A 253 -2.82 -22.97 6.86
C PRO A 253 -2.15 -21.61 7.06
N LEU A 254 -0.91 -21.64 7.52
CA LEU A 254 -0.10 -20.46 7.77
C LEU A 254 1.18 -20.56 6.93
N VAL A 255 1.48 -19.48 6.20
CA VAL A 255 2.76 -19.25 5.55
C VAL A 255 3.51 -18.17 6.32
N LEU A 256 4.66 -18.51 6.88
CA LEU A 256 5.59 -17.55 7.45
C LEU A 256 6.64 -17.20 6.40
N CYS A 257 6.85 -15.90 6.18
CA CYS A 257 7.84 -15.40 5.23
C CYS A 257 9.06 -14.87 5.96
N SER A 258 10.26 -15.31 5.56
CA SER A 258 11.47 -14.56 5.91
C SER A 258 11.39 -13.16 5.27
N VAL A 259 12.17 -12.22 5.78
CA VAL A 259 12.24 -10.85 5.25
C VAL A 259 13.55 -10.62 4.51
N THR A 260 13.54 -9.67 3.58
CA THR A 260 14.70 -9.31 2.74
C THR A 260 14.88 -7.80 2.74
N SER A 261 16.10 -7.33 2.45
CA SER A 261 16.44 -5.91 2.45
C SER A 261 17.55 -5.60 1.47
N ASN A 262 17.76 -4.32 1.19
CA ASN A 262 18.89 -3.87 0.39
C ASN A 262 20.20 -4.05 1.18
N GLU A 263 21.06 -4.97 0.71
CA GLU A 263 22.35 -5.30 1.31
C GLU A 263 23.44 -4.40 0.73
N ARG A 264 23.67 -4.52 -0.59
CA ARG A 264 24.79 -3.87 -1.28
C ARG A 264 24.59 -2.40 -1.60
N GLY A 265 23.33 -1.99 -1.77
CA GLY A 265 22.98 -0.68 -2.29
C GLY A 265 22.86 0.41 -1.22
N PHE A 266 22.41 0.08 -0.01
CA PHE A 266 22.07 1.05 1.02
C PHE A 266 23.14 1.18 2.12
N ALA A 267 23.67 2.38 2.28
CA ALA A 267 24.67 2.69 3.30
C ALA A 267 24.08 2.62 4.72
N PRO A 268 24.74 1.94 5.68
CA PRO A 268 24.30 1.93 7.07
C PRO A 268 24.50 3.29 7.74
N ALA A 269 23.81 3.49 8.87
CA ALA A 269 24.00 4.70 9.67
C ALA A 269 25.42 4.76 10.25
N ARG A 270 25.93 5.97 10.47
CA ARG A 270 27.25 6.20 11.07
C ARG A 270 27.13 6.65 12.52
N ILE A 271 28.06 6.19 13.34
CA ILE A 271 28.30 6.70 14.68
C ILE A 271 29.78 7.01 14.83
N GLU A 272 30.12 7.94 15.71
CA GLU A 272 31.53 8.19 16.03
C GLU A 272 32.10 6.96 16.77
N PRO A 273 33.25 6.41 16.32
CA PRO A 273 33.83 5.25 16.97
C PRO A 273 34.28 5.61 18.40
N PRO A 274 34.04 4.73 19.40
CA PRO A 274 34.39 4.98 20.80
C PRO A 274 35.88 4.77 21.08
N LEU A 275 36.75 5.42 20.29
CA LEU A 275 38.22 5.33 20.36
C LEU A 275 38.83 6.57 21.02
N PRO A 276 40.01 6.46 21.69
CA PRO A 276 40.80 7.61 22.11
C PRO A 276 41.19 8.53 20.94
N ASP A 277 41.45 9.81 21.20
CA ASP A 277 41.63 10.83 20.15
C ASP A 277 42.69 10.48 19.09
N GLU A 278 43.85 9.93 19.50
CA GLU A 278 44.93 9.57 18.58
C GLU A 278 44.57 8.37 17.68
N GLU A 279 44.01 7.32 18.27
CA GLU A 279 43.54 6.14 17.51
C GLU A 279 42.36 6.49 16.63
N ARG A 280 41.47 7.36 17.11
CA ARG A 280 40.33 7.87 16.35
C ARG A 280 40.77 8.66 15.12
N ALA A 281 41.79 9.51 15.24
CA ALA A 281 42.37 10.22 14.11
C ALA A 281 42.93 9.25 13.07
N ARG A 282 43.72 8.25 13.50
CA ARG A 282 44.27 7.20 12.62
C ARG A 282 43.16 6.40 11.94
N TYR A 283 42.12 6.03 12.69
CA TYR A 283 40.97 5.32 12.17
C TYR A 283 40.24 6.12 11.08
N VAL A 284 39.97 7.40 11.34
CA VAL A 284 39.33 8.30 10.37
C VAL A 284 40.19 8.45 9.12
N ASP A 285 41.51 8.55 9.26
CA ASP A 285 42.43 8.62 8.12
C ASP A 285 42.40 7.35 7.26
N PHE A 286 42.39 6.17 7.89
CA PHE A 286 42.29 4.90 7.16
C PHE A 286 40.91 4.73 6.49
N LEU A 287 39.84 5.10 7.17
CA LEU A 287 38.48 5.06 6.61
C LEU A 287 38.33 6.01 5.42
N ALA A 288 38.96 7.19 5.46
CA ALA A 288 39.01 8.14 4.36
C ALA A 288 39.80 7.61 3.16
N GLN A 289 40.92 6.92 3.38
CA GLN A 289 41.67 6.22 2.32
C GLN A 289 40.86 5.07 1.68
N GLY A 290 39.93 4.48 2.44
CA GLY A 290 38.99 3.46 1.98
C GLY A 290 37.73 4.00 1.28
N HIS A 291 37.63 5.29 0.98
CA HIS A 291 36.41 5.92 0.45
C HIS A 291 35.97 5.39 -0.95
N LYS A 292 34.69 5.61 -1.30
CA LYS A 292 34.04 5.11 -2.54
C LYS A 292 34.27 6.02 -3.75
N GLU A 293 35.50 6.11 -4.25
CA GLU A 293 35.77 6.82 -5.52
C GLU A 293 36.31 5.89 -6.60
N GLN A 294 37.34 5.10 -6.27
CA GLN A 294 37.91 4.12 -7.19
C GLN A 294 38.32 2.88 -6.42
N ALA A 295 37.81 1.73 -6.86
CA ALA A 295 38.11 0.47 -6.21
C ALA A 295 39.59 0.11 -6.34
N SER A 296 40.25 -0.19 -5.23
CA SER A 296 41.66 -0.54 -5.25
C SER A 296 42.04 -1.52 -4.12
N PRO A 297 43.05 -2.39 -4.35
CA PRO A 297 43.63 -3.20 -3.27
C PRO A 297 44.21 -2.34 -2.13
N ALA A 298 44.68 -1.13 -2.41
CA ALA A 298 45.18 -0.21 -1.40
C ALA A 298 44.06 0.29 -0.46
N ALA A 299 42.88 0.59 -1.01
CA ALA A 299 41.70 0.95 -0.21
C ALA A 299 41.27 -0.22 0.69
N LEU A 300 41.30 -1.46 0.19
CA LEU A 300 41.05 -2.64 1.03
C LEU A 300 42.06 -2.77 2.17
N ALA A 301 43.35 -2.61 1.89
CA ALA A 301 44.39 -2.66 2.92
C ALA A 301 44.21 -1.55 3.98
N ALA A 302 43.79 -0.35 3.56
CA ALA A 302 43.47 0.72 4.50
C ALA A 302 42.26 0.36 5.38
N LEU A 303 41.21 -0.23 4.81
CA LEU A 303 40.04 -0.69 5.56
C LEU A 303 40.39 -1.84 6.53
N GLU A 304 41.32 -2.73 6.17
CA GLU A 304 41.85 -3.75 7.08
C GLU A 304 42.58 -3.11 8.27
N GLN A 305 43.37 -2.05 8.04
CA GLN A 305 44.01 -1.29 9.13
C GLN A 305 43.00 -0.53 10.00
N ALA A 306 41.90 -0.05 9.42
CA ALA A 306 40.80 0.53 10.19
C ALA A 306 40.08 -0.53 11.05
N GLU A 307 39.87 -1.74 10.49
CA GLU A 307 39.21 -2.85 11.17
C GLU A 307 40.01 -3.33 12.39
N GLU A 308 41.35 -3.31 12.30
CA GLU A 308 42.26 -3.60 13.43
C GLU A 308 42.10 -2.62 14.60
N LEU A 309 41.73 -1.37 14.33
CA LEU A 309 41.48 -0.35 15.37
C LEU A 309 40.05 -0.46 15.92
N TYR A 310 39.05 -0.62 15.05
CA TYR A 310 37.65 -0.73 15.45
C TYR A 310 36.83 -1.51 14.40
N ALA A 311 36.53 -2.77 14.72
CA ALA A 311 35.82 -3.68 13.83
C ALA A 311 34.28 -3.46 13.82
N ASP A 312 33.72 -2.82 14.85
CA ASP A 312 32.28 -2.66 15.06
C ASP A 312 31.71 -1.39 14.36
N ASP A 313 32.26 -1.02 13.21
CA ASP A 313 31.74 0.05 12.35
C ASP A 313 31.06 -0.52 11.10
N ALA A 314 29.75 -0.38 11.04
CA ALA A 314 28.94 -0.79 9.90
C ALA A 314 29.41 -0.18 8.57
N TYR A 315 29.80 1.10 8.58
CA TYR A 315 30.17 1.81 7.37
C TYR A 315 31.51 1.33 6.81
N LEU A 316 32.45 0.94 7.67
CA LEU A 316 33.72 0.30 7.26
C LEU A 316 33.44 -0.96 6.42
N HIS A 317 32.58 -1.85 6.92
CA HIS A 317 32.25 -3.09 6.22
C HIS A 317 31.48 -2.83 4.92
N PHE A 318 30.66 -1.78 4.87
CA PHE A 318 29.99 -1.35 3.65
C PHE A 318 30.97 -0.83 2.59
N LEU A 319 32.02 -0.09 2.99
CA LEU A 319 33.11 0.30 2.08
C LEU A 319 33.87 -0.91 1.59
N ARG A 320 34.19 -1.86 2.47
CA ARG A 320 34.87 -3.10 2.12
C ARG A 320 34.07 -3.91 1.09
N GLY A 321 32.76 -4.05 1.32
CA GLY A 321 31.84 -4.68 0.36
C GLY A 321 31.91 -4.04 -1.02
N TYR A 322 31.86 -2.70 -1.07
CA TYR A 322 31.96 -1.96 -2.33
C TYR A 322 33.26 -2.24 -3.09
N HIS A 323 34.41 -2.17 -2.40
CA HIS A 323 35.70 -2.43 -3.05
C HIS A 323 35.83 -3.88 -3.52
N LEU A 324 35.32 -4.85 -2.75
CA LEU A 324 35.32 -6.26 -3.13
C LEU A 324 34.43 -6.52 -4.36
N GLU A 325 33.23 -5.93 -4.41
CA GLU A 325 32.30 -6.01 -5.54
C GLU A 325 32.95 -5.48 -6.82
N GLN A 326 33.51 -4.27 -6.76
CA GLN A 326 34.14 -3.64 -7.92
C GLN A 326 35.42 -4.36 -8.40
N LEU A 327 36.05 -5.17 -7.53
CA LEU A 327 37.20 -6.01 -7.86
C LEU A 327 36.79 -7.45 -8.27
N GLY A 328 35.49 -7.72 -8.43
CA GLY A 328 34.97 -9.03 -8.86
C GLY A 328 35.07 -10.12 -7.79
N ARG A 329 35.09 -9.75 -6.50
CA ARG A 329 35.17 -10.67 -5.35
C ARG A 329 33.80 -10.83 -4.69
N GLY A 330 32.83 -11.38 -5.44
CA GLY A 330 31.41 -11.45 -5.11
C GLY A 330 31.08 -11.95 -3.70
N ALA A 331 31.42 -13.20 -3.38
CA ALA A 331 31.15 -13.77 -2.06
C ALA A 331 31.76 -12.96 -0.90
N GLY A 332 32.96 -12.42 -1.08
CA GLY A 332 33.61 -11.57 -0.07
C GLY A 332 32.88 -10.25 0.11
N ALA A 333 32.43 -9.64 -0.99
CA ALA A 333 31.65 -8.41 -0.96
C ALA A 333 30.35 -8.61 -0.17
N ARG A 334 29.63 -9.70 -0.46
CA ARG A 334 28.39 -10.04 0.24
C ARG A 334 28.61 -10.23 1.73
N ALA A 335 29.64 -10.98 2.13
CA ALA A 335 29.96 -11.17 3.55
C ALA A 335 30.18 -9.82 4.26
N ALA A 336 30.88 -8.88 3.63
CA ALA A 336 31.09 -7.55 4.17
C ALA A 336 29.80 -6.72 4.22
N TYR A 337 28.93 -6.79 3.20
CA TYR A 337 27.62 -6.11 3.22
C TYR A 337 26.68 -6.67 4.30
N VAL A 338 26.66 -7.98 4.50
CA VAL A 338 25.91 -8.61 5.60
C VAL A 338 26.46 -8.10 6.94
N GLN A 339 27.77 -8.10 7.13
CA GLN A 339 28.39 -7.58 8.36
C GLN A 339 28.03 -6.10 8.60
N ALA A 340 28.01 -5.28 7.54
CA ALA A 340 27.58 -3.88 7.61
C ALA A 340 26.13 -3.74 8.09
N ARG A 341 25.21 -4.58 7.59
CA ARG A 341 23.82 -4.61 8.03
C ARG A 341 23.70 -5.03 9.50
N GLU A 342 24.42 -6.07 9.91
CA GLU A 342 24.36 -6.58 11.30
C GLU A 342 24.90 -5.55 12.30
N LEU A 343 25.95 -4.81 11.94
CA LEU A 343 26.54 -3.77 12.77
C LEU A 343 25.81 -2.41 12.69
N ASP A 344 24.85 -2.25 11.77
CA ASP A 344 24.17 -0.97 11.53
C ASP A 344 23.62 -0.42 12.85
N PRO A 345 24.13 0.72 13.36
CA PRO A 345 23.74 1.25 14.66
C PRO A 345 22.30 1.77 14.64
N ARG A 346 21.64 1.86 13.47
CA ARG A 346 20.21 2.11 13.34
C ARG A 346 19.61 1.00 12.48
N PRO A 347 19.32 -0.17 13.06
CA PRO A 347 18.82 -1.34 12.33
C PRO A 347 17.38 -1.13 11.83
N TRP A 348 17.23 -0.35 10.75
CA TRP A 348 15.99 -0.20 9.98
C TRP A 348 15.68 -1.48 9.18
N ARG A 349 16.74 -2.22 8.85
CA ARG A 349 16.69 -3.54 8.21
C ARG A 349 16.64 -4.62 9.29
N ALA A 350 16.00 -5.73 8.97
CA ALA A 350 15.99 -6.87 9.87
C ALA A 350 17.39 -7.50 9.91
N THR A 351 17.82 -7.92 11.09
CA THR A 351 19.06 -8.69 11.28
C THR A 351 18.86 -10.14 10.86
N ALA A 352 19.96 -10.85 10.60
CA ALA A 352 19.93 -12.28 10.27
C ALA A 352 19.20 -13.11 11.34
N ASP A 353 19.39 -12.78 12.62
CA ASP A 353 18.74 -13.44 13.75
C ASP A 353 17.19 -13.45 13.64
N LEU A 354 16.59 -12.39 13.09
CA LEU A 354 15.13 -12.34 12.93
C LEU A 354 14.65 -13.32 11.85
N ASN A 355 15.40 -13.49 10.77
CA ASN A 355 15.09 -14.51 9.75
C ASN A 355 15.27 -15.92 10.29
N GLU A 356 16.30 -16.15 11.11
CA GLU A 356 16.50 -17.44 11.77
C GLU A 356 15.37 -17.77 12.76
N VAL A 357 14.83 -16.78 13.47
CA VAL A 357 13.60 -16.95 14.27
C VAL A 357 12.43 -17.41 13.39
N VAL A 358 12.20 -16.76 12.23
CA VAL A 358 11.11 -17.13 11.32
C VAL A 358 11.26 -18.57 10.84
N ARG A 359 12.45 -18.94 10.33
CA ARG A 359 12.75 -20.30 9.84
C ARG A 359 12.57 -21.34 10.95
N ARG A 360 13.11 -21.07 12.14
CA ARG A 360 12.99 -21.97 13.31
C ARG A 360 11.54 -22.17 13.72
N VAL A 361 10.77 -21.09 13.88
CA VAL A 361 9.35 -21.19 14.27
C VAL A 361 8.55 -21.93 13.20
N ALA A 362 8.81 -21.68 11.91
CA ALA A 362 8.14 -22.39 10.83
C ALA A 362 8.36 -23.91 10.91
N ALA A 363 9.63 -24.32 11.08
CA ALA A 363 10.00 -25.73 11.20
C ALA A 363 9.42 -26.40 12.46
N GLU A 364 9.51 -25.75 13.61
CA GLU A 364 9.06 -26.32 14.90
C GLU A 364 7.54 -26.39 15.03
N GLU A 365 6.81 -25.39 14.53
CA GLU A 365 5.34 -25.39 14.55
C GLU A 365 4.72 -26.19 13.38
N GLY A 366 5.55 -26.63 12.43
CA GLY A 366 5.12 -27.38 11.24
C GLY A 366 4.24 -26.57 10.31
N VAL A 367 4.52 -25.27 10.15
CA VAL A 367 3.83 -24.36 9.25
C VAL A 367 4.66 -24.13 7.97
N LEU A 368 4.05 -23.58 6.93
CA LEU A 368 4.72 -23.37 5.64
C LEU A 368 5.73 -22.23 5.77
N LEU A 369 6.89 -22.37 5.12
CA LEU A 369 7.92 -21.34 5.04
C LEU A 369 8.04 -20.85 3.59
N ALA A 370 7.86 -19.55 3.39
CA ALA A 370 8.31 -18.86 2.19
C ALA A 370 9.67 -18.21 2.49
N ASP A 371 10.76 -18.84 2.04
CA ASP A 371 12.12 -18.27 2.20
C ASP A 371 12.37 -17.18 1.15
N VAL A 372 11.79 -16.02 1.40
CA VAL A 372 11.90 -14.82 0.55
C VAL A 372 13.35 -14.35 0.45
N GLU A 373 14.13 -14.45 1.54
CA GLU A 373 15.52 -13.99 1.54
C GLU A 373 16.35 -14.84 0.57
N ALA A 374 16.25 -16.17 0.68
CA ALA A 374 16.92 -17.09 -0.24
C ALA A 374 16.47 -16.88 -1.69
N ARG A 375 15.17 -16.64 -1.91
CA ARG A 375 14.63 -16.35 -3.25
C ARG A 375 15.18 -15.07 -3.84
N PHE A 376 15.25 -13.98 -3.07
CA PHE A 376 15.82 -12.72 -3.54
C PHE A 376 17.31 -12.87 -3.86
N LEU A 377 18.07 -13.54 -3.00
CA LEU A 377 19.49 -13.83 -3.22
C LEU A 377 19.73 -14.63 -4.51
N ALA A 378 18.89 -15.63 -4.79
CA ALA A 378 18.98 -16.41 -6.02
C ALA A 378 18.68 -15.60 -7.30
N HIS A 379 18.04 -14.43 -7.16
CA HIS A 379 17.72 -13.51 -8.26
C HIS A 379 18.56 -12.22 -8.22
N SER A 380 19.62 -12.21 -7.44
CA SER A 380 20.57 -11.11 -7.32
C SER A 380 21.97 -11.55 -7.77
N PRO A 381 22.87 -10.59 -8.06
CA PRO A 381 24.30 -10.87 -8.21
C PRO A 381 24.90 -11.58 -6.97
N GLU A 382 26.08 -12.18 -7.12
CA GLU A 382 26.77 -12.91 -6.04
C GLU A 382 27.04 -12.03 -4.80
N GLU A 383 27.21 -10.72 -5.03
CA GLU A 383 27.44 -9.66 -4.04
C GLU A 383 26.23 -9.40 -3.12
N GLY A 384 25.04 -9.88 -3.47
CA GLY A 384 23.83 -9.76 -2.64
C GLY A 384 22.74 -8.86 -3.22
N VAL A 385 21.69 -8.64 -2.43
CA VAL A 385 20.48 -7.94 -2.89
C VAL A 385 20.71 -6.42 -2.98
N GLY A 386 20.37 -5.81 -4.11
CA GLY A 386 20.52 -4.37 -4.32
C GLY A 386 19.33 -3.67 -4.98
N TRP A 387 19.64 -2.54 -5.62
CA TRP A 387 18.68 -1.63 -6.27
C TRP A 387 17.88 -2.25 -7.43
N GLU A 388 18.29 -3.41 -7.94
CA GLU A 388 17.57 -4.17 -8.97
C GLU A 388 16.28 -4.82 -8.45
N LEU A 389 16.19 -5.05 -7.13
CA LEU A 389 15.02 -5.61 -6.45
C LEU A 389 14.47 -4.70 -5.34
N MET A 390 15.13 -3.58 -5.03
CA MET A 390 14.79 -2.67 -3.92
C MET A 390 14.70 -1.22 -4.37
N VAL A 391 13.80 -0.44 -3.76
CA VAL A 391 13.67 1.01 -4.03
C VAL A 391 14.22 1.90 -2.93
N ASP A 392 14.40 1.36 -1.72
CA ASP A 392 15.11 1.98 -0.60
C ASP A 392 15.94 0.93 0.17
N HIS A 393 16.09 1.11 1.47
CA HIS A 393 16.80 0.19 2.36
C HIS A 393 16.10 -1.18 2.54
N LEU A 394 14.78 -1.30 2.37
CA LEU A 394 14.06 -2.56 2.60
C LEU A 394 12.83 -2.82 1.72
N HIS A 395 12.28 -1.80 1.05
CA HIS A 395 11.07 -1.93 0.27
C HIS A 395 11.39 -2.48 -1.13
N PRO A 396 10.76 -3.58 -1.55
CA PRO A 396 10.99 -4.16 -2.87
C PRO A 396 10.57 -3.20 -4.00
N ALA A 397 11.34 -3.20 -5.09
CA ALA A 397 10.94 -2.63 -6.37
C ALA A 397 9.78 -3.43 -6.99
N GLY A 398 9.18 -2.96 -8.09
CA GLY A 398 8.07 -3.66 -8.73
C GLY A 398 8.40 -5.12 -9.10
N THR A 399 9.63 -5.39 -9.55
CA THR A 399 10.17 -6.74 -9.78
C THR A 399 10.26 -7.54 -8.47
N GLY A 400 10.74 -6.92 -7.39
CA GLY A 400 10.80 -7.52 -6.06
C GLY A 400 9.42 -7.82 -5.46
N GLN A 401 8.40 -6.98 -5.68
CA GLN A 401 7.02 -7.24 -5.25
C GLN A 401 6.46 -8.50 -5.91
N VAL A 402 6.72 -8.70 -7.21
CA VAL A 402 6.38 -9.93 -7.93
C VAL A 402 7.15 -11.12 -7.37
N LEU A 403 8.45 -10.98 -7.11
CA LEU A 403 9.29 -12.06 -6.58
C LEU A 403 8.84 -12.51 -5.17
N LEU A 404 8.43 -11.57 -4.32
CA LEU A 404 7.84 -11.85 -3.01
C LEU A 404 6.57 -12.71 -3.14
N ALA A 405 5.65 -12.34 -4.05
CA ALA A 405 4.45 -13.13 -4.32
C ALA A 405 4.79 -14.54 -4.83
N ARG A 406 5.79 -14.68 -5.72
CA ARG A 406 6.26 -15.99 -6.21
C ARG A 406 6.85 -16.88 -5.12
N ALA A 407 7.57 -16.29 -4.17
CA ALA A 407 8.12 -17.04 -3.03
C ALA A 407 6.99 -17.65 -2.18
N ILE A 408 5.89 -16.90 -2.00
CA ILE A 408 4.70 -17.38 -1.29
C ILE A 408 4.00 -18.49 -2.08
N VAL A 409 3.78 -18.30 -3.39
CA VAL A 409 3.16 -19.33 -4.24
C VAL A 409 3.94 -20.64 -4.18
N ALA A 410 5.27 -20.58 -4.26
CA ALA A 410 6.10 -21.77 -4.17
C ALA A 410 6.00 -22.50 -2.81
N ALA A 411 5.80 -21.77 -1.72
CA ALA A 411 5.57 -22.38 -0.41
C ALA A 411 4.24 -23.16 -0.34
N LEU A 412 3.29 -22.88 -1.25
CA LEU A 412 2.00 -23.56 -1.30
C LEU A 412 2.06 -24.97 -1.90
N GLU A 413 3.18 -25.41 -2.49
CA GLU A 413 3.34 -26.82 -2.91
C GLU A 413 3.18 -27.78 -1.72
N GLY A 414 3.57 -27.34 -0.52
CA GLY A 414 3.37 -28.07 0.73
C GLY A 414 2.04 -27.81 1.43
N ALA A 415 1.17 -26.96 0.87
CA ALA A 415 -0.08 -26.58 1.53
C ALA A 415 -1.13 -27.71 1.49
N PRO A 416 -1.98 -27.82 2.52
CA PRO A 416 -3.12 -28.72 2.46
C PRO A 416 -4.21 -28.16 1.53
N ALA A 417 -5.15 -29.03 1.12
CA ALA A 417 -6.34 -28.60 0.40
C ALA A 417 -7.11 -27.50 1.17
N PRO A 418 -7.74 -26.53 0.48
CA PRO A 418 -7.84 -26.40 -0.98
C PRO A 418 -6.63 -25.69 -1.63
N TRP A 419 -5.61 -25.32 -0.85
CA TRP A 419 -4.47 -24.51 -1.29
C TRP A 419 -3.31 -25.30 -1.88
N GLN A 420 -3.42 -26.62 -1.90
CA GLN A 420 -2.43 -27.50 -2.49
C GLN A 420 -2.31 -27.21 -3.99
N ILE A 421 -1.11 -26.81 -4.43
CA ILE A 421 -0.78 -26.67 -5.86
C ILE A 421 0.07 -27.86 -6.32
N ALA A 422 0.04 -28.15 -7.62
CA ALA A 422 0.90 -29.18 -8.19
C ALA A 422 2.38 -28.76 -8.11
N SER A 423 3.28 -29.72 -7.91
CA SER A 423 4.72 -29.42 -7.91
C SER A 423 5.16 -28.88 -9.27
N GLY A 424 5.92 -27.78 -9.26
CA GLY A 424 6.35 -27.07 -10.47
C GLY A 424 5.26 -26.18 -11.09
N ALA A 425 4.07 -26.06 -10.49
CA ALA A 425 3.04 -25.14 -10.98
C ALA A 425 3.48 -23.67 -10.90
N ALA A 426 4.34 -23.33 -9.93
CA ALA A 426 4.92 -22.00 -9.81
C ALA A 426 5.78 -21.59 -11.02
N ASP A 427 6.33 -22.56 -11.76
CA ASP A 427 7.15 -22.32 -12.95
C ASP A 427 6.30 -22.01 -14.20
N GLN A 428 5.00 -22.29 -14.16
CA GLN A 428 4.05 -22.04 -15.25
C GLN A 428 3.34 -20.68 -15.15
N LEU A 429 3.60 -19.92 -14.08
CA LEU A 429 3.06 -18.58 -13.89
C LEU A 429 3.52 -17.64 -15.01
N ALA A 430 2.66 -16.68 -15.36
CA ALA A 430 2.96 -15.63 -16.35
C ALA A 430 4.23 -14.85 -15.97
N THR A 431 4.85 -14.16 -16.93
CA THR A 431 6.07 -13.37 -16.71
C THR A 431 5.83 -12.15 -15.79
N VAL A 432 6.91 -11.56 -15.29
CA VAL A 432 6.85 -10.32 -14.47
C VAL A 432 6.12 -9.20 -15.22
N ASP A 433 6.45 -9.00 -16.49
CA ASP A 433 5.86 -7.93 -17.31
C ASP A 433 4.38 -8.18 -17.63
N GLU A 434 3.96 -9.44 -17.75
CA GLU A 434 2.55 -9.78 -17.91
C GLU A 434 1.73 -9.43 -16.67
N TYR A 435 2.19 -9.79 -15.46
CA TYR A 435 1.49 -9.42 -14.24
C TYR A 435 1.45 -7.90 -14.00
N ARG A 436 2.55 -7.19 -14.28
CA ARG A 436 2.59 -5.73 -14.20
C ARG A 436 1.59 -5.07 -15.16
N ARG A 437 1.49 -5.56 -16.40
CA ARG A 437 0.48 -5.09 -17.37
C ARG A 437 -0.95 -5.40 -16.92
N ARG A 438 -1.21 -6.62 -16.43
CA ARG A 438 -2.54 -6.99 -15.90
C ARG A 438 -2.97 -6.05 -14.78
N LEU A 439 -2.07 -5.68 -13.89
CA LEU A 439 -2.34 -4.76 -12.77
C LEU A 439 -2.18 -3.28 -13.13
N GLY A 440 -1.95 -2.96 -14.40
CA GLY A 440 -1.96 -1.59 -14.92
C GLY A 440 -0.82 -0.74 -14.38
N ASP A 441 0.41 -1.23 -14.45
CA ASP A 441 1.62 -0.47 -14.11
C ASP A 441 1.86 0.69 -15.09
N LEU A 442 2.08 1.90 -14.56
CA LEU A 442 2.13 3.15 -15.32
C LEU A 442 3.45 3.90 -15.16
N PRO A 443 3.95 4.59 -16.20
CA PRO A 443 5.21 5.35 -16.12
C PRO A 443 5.14 6.48 -15.09
N VAL A 444 4.03 7.21 -14.98
CA VAL A 444 3.90 8.33 -14.02
C VAL A 444 3.97 7.89 -12.55
N GLU A 445 3.57 6.67 -12.22
CA GLU A 445 3.66 6.15 -10.85
C GLU A 445 5.07 5.67 -10.53
N ARG A 446 5.77 5.08 -11.51
CA ARG A 446 7.21 4.82 -11.39
C ARG A 446 7.98 6.12 -11.17
N LEU A 447 7.64 7.18 -11.90
CA LEU A 447 8.18 8.52 -11.68
C LEU A 447 7.90 9.03 -10.26
N ALA A 448 6.67 8.85 -9.76
CA ALA A 448 6.32 9.25 -8.40
C ALA A 448 7.16 8.50 -7.35
N VAL A 449 7.37 7.20 -7.54
CA VAL A 449 8.26 6.39 -6.68
C VAL A 449 9.70 6.91 -6.75
N LEU A 450 10.27 7.12 -7.94
CA LEU A 450 11.64 7.62 -8.09
C LEU A 450 11.84 8.96 -7.37
N ARG A 451 10.91 9.91 -7.54
CA ARG A 451 10.94 11.21 -6.87
C ARG A 451 10.80 11.06 -5.36
N ALA A 452 9.88 10.22 -4.88
CA ALA A 452 9.67 9.99 -3.45
C ALA A 452 10.90 9.36 -2.78
N MET A 453 11.53 8.37 -3.43
CA MET A 453 12.74 7.73 -2.91
C MET A 453 13.95 8.68 -2.95
N ALA A 454 14.06 9.52 -3.98
CA ALA A 454 15.10 10.55 -4.02
C ALA A 454 14.96 11.56 -2.87
N VAL A 455 13.73 11.90 -2.47
CA VAL A 455 13.47 12.76 -1.30
C VAL A 455 13.79 12.02 0.00
N LEU A 456 13.32 10.77 0.14
CA LEU A 456 13.53 9.95 1.32
C LEU A 456 15.02 9.72 1.61
N LEU A 457 15.79 9.33 0.58
CA LEU A 457 17.22 9.07 0.68
C LEU A 457 18.08 10.34 0.73
N ALA A 458 17.51 11.53 0.51
CA ALA A 458 18.20 12.81 0.66
C ALA A 458 17.96 13.48 2.02
N ALA A 459 17.13 12.87 2.88
CA ALA A 459 16.76 13.41 4.17
C ALA A 459 17.37 12.59 5.31
N PRO A 460 17.79 13.24 6.42
CA PRO A 460 18.18 12.52 7.62
C PRO A 460 17.05 11.59 8.12
N PRO A 461 17.37 10.38 8.60
CA PRO A 461 18.72 9.85 8.84
C PRO A 461 19.28 8.98 7.69
N LEU A 462 18.71 9.05 6.49
CA LEU A 462 19.04 8.17 5.36
C LEU A 462 19.95 8.85 4.31
N ASP A 463 20.31 10.10 4.51
CA ASP A 463 21.09 10.94 3.60
C ASP A 463 22.55 10.51 3.46
N ALA A 464 23.20 10.25 4.59
CA ALA A 464 24.65 9.99 4.63
C ALA A 464 25.02 8.68 3.90
N GLY A 465 25.85 8.77 2.85
CA GLY A 465 26.35 7.62 2.09
C GLY A 465 25.43 7.13 0.96
N ASN A 466 24.28 7.78 0.74
CA ASN A 466 23.34 7.45 -0.33
C ASN A 466 23.24 8.56 -1.41
N GLU A 467 24.13 9.54 -1.38
CA GLU A 467 24.11 10.72 -2.26
C GLU A 467 24.21 10.34 -3.74
N GLY A 468 25.03 9.34 -4.07
CA GLY A 468 25.14 8.81 -5.44
C GLY A 468 23.81 8.23 -5.93
N GLN A 469 23.12 7.45 -5.09
CA GLN A 469 21.82 6.90 -5.44
C GLN A 469 20.76 7.98 -5.57
N VAL A 470 20.78 9.03 -4.73
CA VAL A 470 19.90 10.19 -4.88
C VAL A 470 20.07 10.84 -6.26
N GLN A 471 21.31 10.99 -6.73
CA GLN A 471 21.56 11.52 -8.08
C GLN A 471 21.05 10.59 -9.17
N THR A 472 21.29 9.27 -9.05
CA THR A 472 20.76 8.28 -9.99
C THR A 472 19.23 8.32 -10.07
N LEU A 473 18.53 8.37 -8.93
CA LEU A 473 17.07 8.46 -8.88
C LEU A 473 16.55 9.76 -9.51
N ARG A 474 17.23 10.89 -9.27
CA ARG A 474 16.88 12.18 -9.90
C ARG A 474 17.09 12.16 -11.40
N GLN A 475 18.18 11.57 -11.88
CA GLN A 475 18.46 11.41 -13.31
C GLN A 475 17.43 10.50 -13.98
N GLN A 476 17.10 9.36 -13.37
CA GLN A 476 16.05 8.46 -13.87
C GLN A 476 14.68 9.15 -13.89
N ALA A 477 14.35 9.92 -12.84
CA ALA A 477 13.10 10.68 -12.79
C ALA A 477 13.05 11.78 -13.85
N ALA A 478 14.17 12.45 -14.16
CA ALA A 478 14.24 13.44 -15.22
C ALA A 478 14.08 12.79 -16.61
N ALA A 479 14.81 11.70 -16.88
CA ALA A 479 14.69 10.96 -18.14
C ALA A 479 13.25 10.45 -18.36
N LEU A 480 12.64 9.84 -17.34
CA LEU A 480 11.27 9.35 -17.44
C LEU A 480 10.26 10.50 -17.61
N TRP A 481 10.49 11.65 -16.99
CA TRP A 481 9.64 12.84 -17.18
C TRP A 481 9.65 13.33 -18.63
N ASP A 482 10.83 13.33 -19.26
CA ASP A 482 11.01 13.77 -20.65
C ASP A 482 10.36 12.80 -21.67
N GLU A 483 10.11 11.55 -21.28
CA GLU A 483 9.40 10.55 -22.09
C GLU A 483 7.87 10.67 -22.03
N LEU A 484 7.32 11.35 -21.02
CA LEU A 484 5.88 11.49 -20.83
C LEU A 484 5.24 12.41 -21.89
N SER A 485 3.99 12.10 -22.26
CA SER A 485 3.18 12.97 -23.11
C SER A 485 2.82 14.30 -22.41
N ALA A 486 2.35 15.27 -23.19
CA ALA A 486 1.88 16.53 -22.63
C ALA A 486 0.68 16.34 -21.70
N GLY A 487 -0.24 15.44 -22.04
CA GLY A 487 -1.35 15.04 -21.16
C GLY A 487 -0.87 14.46 -19.83
N GLU A 488 0.12 13.57 -19.88
CA GLU A 488 0.69 12.92 -18.69
C GLU A 488 1.40 13.92 -17.76
N GLN A 489 2.27 14.77 -18.31
CA GLN A 489 2.97 15.80 -17.53
C GLN A 489 1.98 16.77 -16.85
N ASN A 490 0.96 17.22 -17.58
CA ASN A 490 -0.09 18.08 -17.03
C ASN A 490 -0.87 17.39 -15.90
N GLY A 491 -1.19 16.12 -16.06
CA GLY A 491 -1.85 15.31 -15.04
C GLY A 491 -1.04 15.20 -13.75
N VAL A 492 0.27 14.94 -13.87
CA VAL A 492 1.18 14.86 -12.73
C VAL A 492 1.26 16.19 -11.99
N GLU A 493 1.36 17.32 -12.69
CA GLU A 493 1.39 18.65 -12.04
C GLU A 493 0.06 19.01 -11.36
N ARG A 494 -1.07 18.65 -11.96
CA ARG A 494 -2.40 18.81 -11.33
C ARG A 494 -2.50 18.04 -10.03
N TRP A 495 -2.07 16.78 -10.04
CA TRP A 495 -2.03 15.95 -8.83
C TRP A 495 -1.12 16.56 -7.76
N ARG A 496 0.10 16.96 -8.14
CA ARG A 496 1.10 17.53 -7.21
C ARG A 496 0.63 18.82 -6.54
N THR A 497 -0.17 19.63 -7.23
CA THR A 497 -0.71 20.90 -6.72
C THR A 497 -2.02 20.72 -5.95
N GLY A 498 -2.56 19.49 -5.87
CA GLY A 498 -3.85 19.21 -5.24
C GLY A 498 -5.04 19.77 -6.02
N ALA A 499 -4.89 20.05 -7.31
CA ALA A 499 -5.91 20.63 -8.18
C ALA A 499 -6.92 19.60 -8.74
N GLY A 500 -6.90 18.36 -8.23
CA GLY A 500 -7.77 17.26 -8.65
C GLY A 500 -7.88 16.18 -7.56
N PRO A 501 -8.42 14.98 -7.90
CA PRO A 501 -8.55 13.87 -6.96
C PRO A 501 -7.21 13.47 -6.31
N GLU A 502 -7.22 12.80 -5.16
CA GLU A 502 -5.95 12.31 -4.56
C GLU A 502 -5.29 11.19 -5.40
N LEU A 503 -6.05 10.57 -6.30
CA LEU A 503 -5.60 9.48 -7.16
C LEU A 503 -4.81 9.99 -8.37
N LEU A 504 -3.50 9.73 -8.39
CA LEU A 504 -2.59 10.14 -9.48
C LEU A 504 -3.06 9.63 -10.84
N ALA A 505 -3.40 8.34 -10.94
CA ALA A 505 -3.85 7.74 -12.20
C ALA A 505 -5.06 8.46 -12.79
N LEU A 506 -6.02 8.89 -11.96
CA LEU A 506 -7.21 9.60 -12.42
C LEU A 506 -6.91 11.04 -12.88
N ASN A 507 -6.03 11.76 -12.17
CA ASN A 507 -5.61 13.09 -12.62
C ASN A 507 -4.95 13.05 -14.00
N VAL A 508 -4.13 12.02 -14.22
CA VAL A 508 -3.46 11.80 -15.49
C VAL A 508 -4.45 11.36 -16.56
N ALA A 509 -5.39 10.46 -16.24
CA ALA A 509 -6.44 10.04 -17.17
C ALA A 509 -7.25 11.24 -17.70
N ASP A 510 -7.71 12.11 -16.80
CA ASP A 510 -8.51 13.28 -17.18
C ASP A 510 -7.69 14.31 -17.98
N ALA A 511 -6.40 14.47 -17.68
CA ALA A 511 -5.51 15.36 -18.43
C ALA A 511 -5.21 14.82 -19.84
N CYS A 512 -4.92 13.52 -19.98
CA CYS A 512 -4.78 12.87 -21.28
C CYS A 512 -6.07 12.93 -22.09
N TYR A 513 -7.23 12.71 -21.46
CA TYR A 513 -8.51 12.84 -22.16
C TYR A 513 -8.74 14.27 -22.68
N ALA A 514 -8.47 15.28 -21.86
CA ALA A 514 -8.59 16.68 -22.26
C ALA A 514 -7.63 17.04 -23.40
N ALA A 515 -6.44 16.43 -23.42
CA ALA A 515 -5.46 16.54 -24.51
C ALA A 515 -5.82 15.70 -25.75
N ARG A 516 -6.92 14.94 -25.72
CA ARG A 516 -7.36 13.99 -26.76
C ARG A 516 -6.37 12.84 -27.00
N GLU A 517 -5.57 12.50 -26.00
CA GLU A 517 -4.67 11.35 -25.97
C GLU A 517 -5.43 10.12 -25.46
N TYR A 518 -6.43 9.67 -26.22
CA TYR A 518 -7.44 8.72 -25.71
C TYR A 518 -6.89 7.33 -25.39
N GLU A 519 -5.88 6.85 -26.11
CA GLU A 519 -5.22 5.56 -25.81
C GLU A 519 -4.53 5.61 -24.44
N HIS A 520 -3.75 6.67 -24.17
CA HIS A 520 -3.14 6.88 -22.86
C HIS A 520 -4.22 7.02 -21.78
N ALA A 521 -5.22 7.90 -22.00
CA ALA A 521 -6.31 8.10 -21.05
C ALA A 521 -7.01 6.78 -20.69
N GLN A 522 -7.19 5.89 -21.66
CA GLN A 522 -7.77 4.57 -21.46
C GLN A 522 -6.95 3.72 -20.49
N ASP A 523 -5.63 3.64 -20.65
CA ASP A 523 -4.74 2.91 -19.74
C ASP A 523 -4.81 3.47 -18.30
N TYR A 524 -4.84 4.80 -18.17
CA TYR A 524 -4.93 5.47 -16.87
C TYR A 524 -6.28 5.28 -16.18
N TYR A 525 -7.40 5.34 -16.91
CA TYR A 525 -8.72 5.02 -16.34
C TYR A 525 -8.82 3.55 -15.92
N ARG A 526 -8.22 2.63 -16.68
CA ARG A 526 -8.15 1.21 -16.30
C ARG A 526 -7.37 1.04 -14.98
N ALA A 527 -6.23 1.70 -14.84
CA ALA A 527 -5.44 1.69 -13.62
C ALA A 527 -6.19 2.28 -12.41
N ALA A 528 -6.89 3.40 -12.59
CA ALA A 528 -7.70 4.02 -11.54
C ALA A 528 -8.77 3.07 -10.98
N ARG A 529 -9.43 2.29 -11.85
CA ARG A 529 -10.43 1.28 -11.46
C ARG A 529 -9.86 0.14 -10.65
N LEU A 530 -8.65 -0.30 -10.99
CA LEU A 530 -7.97 -1.36 -10.26
C LEU A 530 -7.44 -0.86 -8.90
N GLU A 531 -7.10 0.43 -8.79
CA GLU A 531 -6.58 1.04 -7.58
C GLU A 531 -7.68 1.32 -6.53
N GLU A 532 -8.83 1.83 -6.97
CA GLU A 532 -9.94 2.22 -6.08
C GLU A 532 -11.30 1.66 -6.58
N PRO A 533 -11.47 0.32 -6.57
CA PRO A 533 -12.74 -0.30 -6.94
C PRO A 533 -13.86 0.09 -5.95
N TYR A 534 -15.12 0.04 -6.40
CA TYR A 534 -16.28 0.49 -5.60
C TYR A 534 -16.13 1.93 -5.09
N THR A 535 -15.71 2.84 -5.97
CA THR A 535 -15.73 4.29 -5.71
C THR A 535 -16.38 5.03 -6.88
N ILE A 536 -16.93 6.21 -6.62
CA ILE A 536 -17.59 7.01 -7.67
C ILE A 536 -16.60 7.36 -8.77
N TRP A 537 -15.40 7.82 -8.39
CA TRP A 537 -14.41 8.36 -9.32
C TRP A 537 -13.43 7.30 -9.84
N GLY A 538 -12.85 6.52 -8.92
CA GLY A 538 -11.91 5.47 -9.28
C GLY A 538 -12.55 4.34 -10.09
N ASP A 539 -13.83 4.01 -9.85
CA ASP A 539 -14.50 2.89 -10.53
C ASP A 539 -15.60 3.33 -11.50
N LEU A 540 -16.69 3.94 -11.03
CA LEU A 540 -17.85 4.21 -11.91
C LEU A 540 -17.49 5.18 -13.05
N TRP A 541 -16.96 6.36 -12.71
CA TRP A 541 -16.52 7.34 -13.69
C TRP A 541 -15.43 6.80 -14.61
N SER A 542 -14.39 6.18 -14.01
CA SER A 542 -13.26 5.65 -14.78
C SER A 542 -13.70 4.53 -15.74
N THR A 543 -14.68 3.69 -15.39
CA THR A 543 -15.21 2.67 -16.31
C THR A 543 -15.92 3.29 -17.51
N LEU A 544 -16.79 4.29 -17.29
CA LEU A 544 -17.48 4.98 -18.38
C LEU A 544 -16.47 5.63 -19.33
N ARG A 545 -15.45 6.28 -18.77
CA ARG A 545 -14.42 6.97 -19.53
C ARG A 545 -13.46 6.02 -20.24
N TYR A 546 -13.11 4.90 -19.62
CA TYR A 546 -12.35 3.82 -20.24
C TYR A 546 -13.03 3.32 -21.53
N ILE A 547 -14.34 3.05 -21.47
CA ILE A 547 -15.12 2.59 -22.62
C ILE A 547 -15.27 3.72 -23.66
N ARG A 548 -15.53 4.94 -23.21
CA ARG A 548 -15.64 6.11 -24.10
C ARG A 548 -14.34 6.37 -24.87
N CYS A 549 -13.18 6.31 -24.21
CA CYS A 549 -11.88 6.41 -24.86
C CYS A 549 -11.75 5.38 -25.99
N GLY A 550 -12.14 4.13 -25.73
CA GLY A 550 -12.19 3.06 -26.73
C GLY A 550 -13.04 3.44 -27.95
N GLN A 551 -14.26 3.92 -27.72
CA GLN A 551 -15.12 4.39 -28.81
C GLN A 551 -14.50 5.54 -29.62
N LEU A 552 -13.87 6.50 -28.94
CA LEU A 552 -13.26 7.66 -29.58
C LEU A 552 -12.04 7.31 -30.45
N VAL A 553 -11.37 6.19 -30.18
CA VAL A 553 -10.32 5.62 -31.04
C VAL A 553 -10.85 4.60 -32.06
N GLY A 554 -12.18 4.43 -32.14
CA GLY A 554 -12.84 3.58 -33.13
C GLY A 554 -13.05 2.12 -32.71
N ALA A 555 -12.82 1.77 -31.44
CA ALA A 555 -13.16 0.44 -30.94
C ALA A 555 -14.68 0.30 -30.76
N PRO A 556 -15.31 -0.77 -31.29
CA PRO A 556 -16.73 -1.00 -31.10
C PRO A 556 -17.01 -1.41 -29.64
N ILE A 557 -18.21 -1.10 -29.14
CA ILE A 557 -18.69 -1.66 -27.86
C ILE A 557 -19.12 -3.11 -28.11
N GLY A 558 -18.30 -4.04 -27.64
CA GLY A 558 -18.50 -5.48 -27.76
C GLY A 558 -19.08 -6.12 -26.51
N SER A 559 -19.12 -7.44 -26.48
CA SER A 559 -19.67 -8.21 -25.35
C SER A 559 -18.95 -7.93 -24.03
N THR A 560 -17.63 -7.74 -24.05
CA THR A 560 -16.83 -7.40 -22.87
C THR A 560 -17.27 -6.06 -22.27
N GLU A 561 -17.41 -5.01 -23.08
CA GLU A 561 -17.83 -3.69 -22.62
C GLU A 561 -19.27 -3.71 -22.08
N HIS A 562 -20.17 -4.49 -22.69
CA HIS A 562 -21.54 -4.66 -22.19
C HIS A 562 -21.57 -5.31 -20.79
N VAL A 563 -20.74 -6.33 -20.56
CA VAL A 563 -20.62 -6.98 -19.25
C VAL A 563 -20.10 -5.98 -18.21
N GLU A 564 -19.08 -5.19 -18.56
CA GLU A 564 -18.52 -4.16 -17.68
C GLU A 564 -19.53 -3.05 -17.33
N LEU A 565 -20.30 -2.56 -18.30
CA LEU A 565 -21.36 -1.56 -18.08
C LEU A 565 -22.49 -2.12 -17.22
N SER A 566 -22.88 -3.38 -17.43
CA SER A 566 -23.87 -4.05 -16.60
C SER A 566 -23.39 -4.21 -15.16
N ALA A 567 -22.13 -4.61 -14.98
CA ALA A 567 -21.50 -4.71 -13.67
C ALA A 567 -21.36 -3.33 -13.00
N LEU A 568 -21.07 -2.27 -13.76
CA LEU A 568 -21.06 -0.89 -13.25
C LEU A 568 -22.42 -0.49 -12.71
N LEU A 569 -23.51 -0.80 -13.42
CA LEU A 569 -24.86 -0.51 -12.95
C LEU A 569 -25.17 -1.23 -11.64
N ASP A 570 -24.67 -2.46 -11.44
CA ASP A 570 -24.79 -3.17 -10.16
C ASP A 570 -23.97 -2.50 -9.04
N ARG A 571 -22.71 -2.11 -9.32
CA ARG A 571 -21.86 -1.39 -8.36
C ARG A 571 -22.42 -0.03 -7.98
N LEU A 572 -23.03 0.69 -8.93
CA LEU A 572 -23.70 1.96 -8.68
C LEU A 572 -24.75 1.84 -7.58
N ARG A 573 -25.50 0.73 -7.54
CA ARG A 573 -26.49 0.48 -6.49
C ARG A 573 -25.85 0.49 -5.13
N PHE A 574 -24.74 -0.24 -4.94
CA PHE A 574 -24.04 -0.25 -3.64
C PHE A 574 -23.54 1.14 -3.22
N LEU A 575 -23.20 1.99 -4.20
CA LEU A 575 -22.69 3.33 -3.93
C LEU A 575 -23.79 4.37 -3.75
N SER A 576 -25.06 4.10 -4.10
CA SER A 576 -26.13 5.10 -4.08
C SER A 576 -26.43 5.67 -2.69
N GLU A 577 -25.98 4.99 -1.62
CA GLU A 577 -26.09 5.45 -0.24
C GLU A 577 -24.86 6.25 0.24
N ALA A 578 -23.83 6.40 -0.60
CA ALA A 578 -22.64 7.15 -0.26
C ALA A 578 -22.97 8.65 -0.10
N PRO A 579 -22.47 9.33 0.96
CA PRO A 579 -22.82 10.73 1.24
C PRO A 579 -22.55 11.70 0.09
N ASP A 580 -21.49 11.44 -0.68
CA ASP A 580 -21.03 12.31 -1.77
C ASP A 580 -21.62 11.93 -3.14
N PHE A 581 -22.55 10.97 -3.22
CA PHE A 581 -23.17 10.52 -4.46
C PHE A 581 -24.59 11.09 -4.63
N SER A 582 -24.70 12.35 -5.08
CA SER A 582 -26.01 13.01 -5.23
C SER A 582 -26.94 12.27 -6.21
N PRO A 583 -28.28 12.36 -6.04
CA PRO A 583 -29.22 11.78 -7.00
C PRO A 583 -28.97 12.20 -8.45
N GLY A 584 -28.67 13.48 -8.69
CA GLY A 584 -28.31 13.98 -10.02
C GLY A 584 -27.06 13.31 -10.59
N LEU A 585 -26.02 13.07 -9.76
CA LEU A 585 -24.82 12.35 -10.19
C LEU A 585 -25.11 10.88 -10.46
N GLN A 586 -25.97 10.25 -9.65
CA GLN A 586 -26.40 8.86 -9.87
C GLN A 586 -27.13 8.73 -11.21
N ASP A 587 -28.05 9.65 -11.50
CA ASP A 587 -28.81 9.69 -12.75
C ASP A 587 -27.89 9.99 -13.95
N PHE A 588 -26.90 10.87 -13.78
CA PHE A 588 -25.91 11.15 -14.82
C PHE A 588 -25.08 9.91 -15.17
N ILE A 589 -24.47 9.25 -14.17
CA ILE A 589 -23.67 8.04 -14.39
C ILE A 589 -24.52 6.91 -14.99
N ARG A 590 -25.76 6.75 -14.51
CA ARG A 590 -26.70 5.75 -15.02
C ARG A 590 -27.11 6.03 -16.46
N GLY A 591 -27.45 7.28 -16.78
CA GLY A 591 -27.80 7.73 -18.12
C GLY A 591 -26.66 7.54 -19.11
N TYR A 592 -25.43 7.86 -18.70
CA TYR A 592 -24.23 7.62 -19.49
C TYR A 592 -24.02 6.11 -19.73
N ALA A 593 -24.16 5.26 -18.70
CA ALA A 593 -24.03 3.83 -18.88
C ALA A 593 -25.06 3.27 -19.88
N TYR A 594 -26.33 3.69 -19.77
CA TYR A 594 -27.38 3.26 -20.71
C TYR A 594 -27.16 3.78 -22.13
N HIS A 595 -26.63 5.01 -22.30
CA HIS A 595 -26.24 5.53 -23.60
C HIS A 595 -25.21 4.61 -24.27
N LEU A 596 -24.16 4.22 -23.52
CA LEU A 596 -23.12 3.32 -24.03
C LEU A 596 -23.65 1.91 -24.32
N LEU A 597 -24.65 1.43 -23.57
CA LEU A 597 -25.34 0.16 -23.82
C LEU A 597 -26.32 0.20 -25.01
N GLY A 598 -26.62 1.39 -25.57
CA GLY A 598 -27.66 1.55 -26.58
C GLY A 598 -29.08 1.42 -26.02
N GLU A 599 -29.28 1.53 -24.71
CA GLU A 599 -30.59 1.50 -24.06
C GLU A 599 -31.23 2.90 -24.03
N HIS A 600 -31.51 3.44 -25.23
CA HIS A 600 -31.85 4.84 -25.47
C HIS A 600 -32.98 5.41 -24.59
N ASP A 601 -34.11 4.71 -24.44
CA ASP A 601 -35.23 5.19 -23.62
C ASP A 601 -34.84 5.36 -22.14
N LYS A 602 -34.00 4.45 -21.62
CA LYS A 602 -33.51 4.51 -20.24
C LYS A 602 -32.45 5.59 -20.09
N ALA A 603 -31.57 5.74 -21.09
CA ALA A 603 -30.55 6.78 -21.13
C ALA A 603 -31.19 8.16 -21.08
N LEU A 604 -32.15 8.43 -21.98
CA LEU A 604 -32.85 9.70 -22.06
C LEU A 604 -33.57 10.03 -20.74
N THR A 605 -34.33 9.06 -20.20
CA THR A 605 -35.04 9.23 -18.93
C THR A 605 -34.10 9.64 -17.80
N ALA A 606 -32.95 8.97 -17.66
CA ALA A 606 -31.99 9.28 -16.60
C ALA A 606 -31.29 10.62 -16.84
N LEU A 607 -30.88 10.93 -18.07
CA LEU A 607 -30.24 12.20 -18.42
C LEU A 607 -31.16 13.41 -18.21
N GLU A 608 -32.47 13.26 -18.47
CA GLU A 608 -33.46 14.29 -18.21
C GLU A 608 -33.70 14.56 -16.71
N GLN A 609 -33.42 13.58 -15.83
CA GLN A 609 -33.37 13.82 -14.39
C GLN A 609 -32.05 14.49 -13.99
N ALA A 610 -30.93 14.00 -14.50
CA ALA A 610 -29.60 14.55 -14.23
C ALA A 610 -29.49 16.03 -14.61
N VAL A 611 -30.08 16.43 -15.74
CA VAL A 611 -30.04 17.83 -16.23
C VAL A 611 -30.78 18.80 -15.33
N GLN A 612 -31.70 18.35 -14.47
CA GLN A 612 -32.38 19.21 -13.49
C GLN A 612 -31.42 19.66 -12.38
N ASP A 613 -30.36 18.90 -12.11
CA ASP A 613 -29.36 19.24 -11.09
C ASP A 613 -28.35 20.27 -11.62
N ALA A 614 -28.39 21.47 -11.04
CA ALA A 614 -27.50 22.58 -11.41
C ALA A 614 -26.01 22.25 -11.21
N ASN A 615 -25.68 21.42 -10.22
CA ASN A 615 -24.29 21.00 -10.01
C ASN A 615 -23.82 20.09 -11.14
N ILE A 616 -24.68 19.22 -11.66
CA ILE A 616 -24.35 18.36 -12.80
C ILE A 616 -24.17 19.18 -14.07
N ARG A 617 -25.08 20.14 -14.33
CA ARG A 617 -24.94 21.07 -15.46
C ARG A 617 -23.63 21.87 -15.41
N LYS A 618 -23.13 22.19 -14.21
CA LYS A 618 -21.87 22.91 -14.01
C LYS A 618 -20.63 22.02 -14.09
N MET A 619 -20.66 20.85 -13.46
CA MET A 619 -19.48 19.96 -13.36
C MET A 619 -19.24 19.17 -14.64
N PHE A 620 -20.30 18.80 -15.35
CA PHE A 620 -20.26 17.90 -16.50
C PHE A 620 -20.88 18.54 -17.75
N THR A 621 -20.80 19.87 -17.91
CA THR A 621 -21.49 20.61 -18.98
C THR A 621 -21.32 19.96 -20.35
N THR A 622 -20.09 19.66 -20.72
CA THR A 622 -19.76 19.09 -22.04
C THR A 622 -20.29 17.67 -22.20
N ASP A 623 -19.94 16.76 -21.29
CA ASP A 623 -20.40 15.36 -21.35
C ASP A 623 -21.93 15.27 -21.29
N LEU A 624 -22.59 16.02 -20.40
CA LEU A 624 -24.04 16.04 -20.26
C LEU A 624 -24.73 16.49 -21.55
N LEU A 625 -24.26 17.59 -22.14
CA LEU A 625 -24.84 18.12 -23.37
C LEU A 625 -24.64 17.17 -24.56
N GLU A 626 -23.45 16.59 -24.72
CA GLU A 626 -23.19 15.61 -25.79
C GLU A 626 -24.14 14.40 -25.69
N LEU A 627 -24.32 13.87 -24.47
CA LEU A 627 -25.15 12.69 -24.23
C LEU A 627 -26.64 12.99 -24.43
N ILE A 628 -27.18 14.03 -23.78
CA ILE A 628 -28.62 14.30 -23.82
C ILE A 628 -29.06 14.76 -25.22
N VAL A 629 -28.25 15.55 -25.92
CA VAL A 629 -28.54 15.96 -27.30
C VAL A 629 -28.53 14.76 -28.24
N ALA A 630 -27.57 13.85 -28.10
CA ALA A 630 -27.53 12.63 -28.91
C ALA A 630 -28.79 11.78 -28.72
N GLU A 631 -29.21 11.55 -27.47
CA GLU A 631 -30.41 10.77 -27.16
C GLU A 631 -31.71 11.45 -27.65
N LEU A 632 -31.82 12.77 -27.53
CA LEU A 632 -32.97 13.53 -28.03
C LEU A 632 -33.05 13.52 -29.58
N ILE A 633 -31.91 13.50 -30.27
CA ILE A 633 -31.89 13.32 -31.73
C ILE A 633 -32.41 11.93 -32.09
N ILE A 634 -31.93 10.89 -31.40
CA ILE A 634 -32.37 9.50 -31.62
C ILE A 634 -33.88 9.35 -31.37
N SER A 635 -34.41 10.01 -30.35
CA SER A 635 -35.84 10.00 -30.02
C SER A 635 -36.69 10.96 -30.89
N GLY A 636 -36.09 11.71 -31.81
CA GLY A 636 -36.76 12.69 -32.68
C GLY A 636 -37.21 13.99 -31.99
N ARG A 637 -36.76 14.26 -30.76
CA ARG A 637 -37.11 15.44 -29.95
C ARG A 637 -36.14 16.61 -30.21
N LEU A 638 -36.04 17.03 -31.47
CA LEU A 638 -35.03 17.99 -31.93
C LEU A 638 -35.19 19.40 -31.33
N ALA A 639 -36.42 19.84 -31.06
CA ALA A 639 -36.67 21.13 -30.43
C ALA A 639 -36.11 21.17 -29.00
N ASP A 640 -36.33 20.11 -28.23
CA ASP A 640 -35.81 19.97 -26.88
C ASP A 640 -34.27 19.90 -26.90
N ALA A 641 -33.69 19.23 -27.90
CA ALA A 641 -32.24 19.17 -28.09
C ALA A 641 -31.63 20.56 -28.32
N GLU A 642 -32.24 21.39 -29.19
CA GLU A 642 -31.79 22.77 -29.42
C GLU A 642 -31.96 23.61 -28.14
N GLN A 643 -33.08 23.43 -27.43
CA GLN A 643 -33.35 24.17 -26.18
C GLN A 643 -32.28 23.88 -25.12
N TYR A 644 -32.00 22.61 -24.82
CA TYR A 644 -30.97 22.24 -23.84
C TYR A 644 -29.59 22.73 -24.26
N ALA A 645 -29.22 22.57 -25.54
CA ALA A 645 -27.93 23.02 -26.06
C ALA A 645 -27.72 24.54 -25.89
N VAL A 646 -28.78 25.35 -26.06
CA VAL A 646 -28.69 26.80 -25.91
C VAL A 646 -28.71 27.22 -24.44
N GLU A 647 -29.69 26.73 -23.67
CA GLU A 647 -29.92 27.18 -22.29
C GLU A 647 -28.74 26.81 -21.37
N ILE A 648 -28.28 25.56 -21.42
CA ILE A 648 -27.22 25.07 -20.54
C ILE A 648 -25.87 25.66 -20.94
N ALA A 649 -25.59 25.75 -22.24
CA ALA A 649 -24.34 26.36 -22.70
C ALA A 649 -24.28 27.85 -22.34
N ALA A 650 -25.40 28.58 -22.43
CA ALA A 650 -25.47 29.97 -21.97
C ALA A 650 -25.30 30.09 -20.46
N GLU A 651 -25.91 29.20 -19.67
CA GLU A 651 -25.75 29.17 -18.19
C GLU A 651 -24.29 29.04 -17.78
N GLN A 652 -23.48 28.28 -18.53
CA GLN A 652 -22.08 27.99 -18.21
C GLN A 652 -21.06 28.84 -19.00
N GLY A 653 -21.51 29.82 -19.79
CA GLY A 653 -20.63 30.67 -20.62
C GLY A 653 -19.89 29.90 -21.72
N GLN A 654 -20.51 28.85 -22.27
CA GLN A 654 -19.99 27.99 -23.33
C GLN A 654 -20.79 28.15 -24.64
N GLU A 655 -21.26 29.36 -24.99
CA GLU A 655 -22.17 29.59 -26.12
C GLU A 655 -21.58 29.18 -27.46
N VAL A 656 -20.25 29.17 -27.61
CA VAL A 656 -19.57 28.66 -28.81
C VAL A 656 -19.84 27.16 -28.99
N PHE A 657 -19.73 26.38 -27.91
CA PHE A 657 -19.99 24.95 -27.92
C PHE A 657 -21.48 24.67 -28.14
N GLY A 658 -22.37 25.41 -27.47
CA GLY A 658 -23.82 25.31 -27.69
C GLY A 658 -24.23 25.56 -29.14
N ARG A 659 -23.64 26.58 -29.80
CA ARG A 659 -23.88 26.84 -31.24
C ARG A 659 -23.42 25.67 -32.12
N ALA A 660 -22.28 25.07 -31.83
CA ALA A 660 -21.79 23.90 -32.58
C ALA A 660 -22.73 22.70 -32.46
N LEU A 661 -23.29 22.45 -31.26
CA LEU A 661 -24.30 21.40 -31.06
C LEU A 661 -25.59 21.68 -31.83
N VAL A 662 -26.07 22.92 -31.86
CA VAL A 662 -27.25 23.32 -32.66
C VAL A 662 -27.03 23.09 -34.16
N GLU A 663 -25.83 23.41 -34.67
CA GLU A 663 -25.49 23.12 -36.06
C GLU A 663 -25.50 21.61 -36.36
N GLN A 664 -25.00 20.79 -35.43
CA GLN A 664 -25.05 19.33 -35.52
C GLN A 664 -26.49 18.79 -35.50
N ILE A 665 -27.35 19.30 -34.61
CA ILE A 665 -28.78 18.95 -34.55
C ILE A 665 -29.45 19.27 -35.88
N ARG A 666 -29.22 20.46 -36.45
CA ARG A 666 -29.79 20.86 -37.75
C ARG A 666 -29.24 20.04 -38.91
N ALA A 667 -27.98 19.64 -38.86
CA ALA A 667 -27.40 18.75 -39.87
C ALA A 667 -28.07 17.36 -39.87
N SER A 668 -28.50 16.87 -38.70
CA SER A 668 -29.23 15.59 -38.58
C SER A 668 -30.63 15.61 -39.21
N GLN A 669 -31.21 16.80 -39.45
CA GLN A 669 -32.51 16.97 -40.12
C GLN A 669 -32.44 16.84 -41.65
N LYS A 670 -31.24 16.96 -42.26
CA LYS A 670 -31.10 16.84 -43.71
C LYS A 670 -31.20 15.36 -44.11
N PRO A 671 -32.06 14.98 -45.06
CA PRO A 671 -32.15 13.60 -45.52
C PRO A 671 -30.79 13.13 -46.05
N ARG A 672 -30.33 11.98 -45.55
CA ARG A 672 -29.07 11.32 -45.98
C ARG A 672 -29.15 10.81 -47.41
#